data_AF-A0A0X3BK04-F1
#
_entry.id   AF-A0A0X3BK04-F1
#
_cell.length_a   1.000
_cell.length_b   1.000
_cell.length_c   1.000
_cell.angle_alpha   90.00
_cell.angle_beta   90.00
_cell.angle_gamma   90.00
#
_symmetry.space_group_name_H-M   'P 1'
#
loop_
_entity.id
_entity.type
_entity.pdbx_description
1 polymer ?
#
loop_
_entity_poly.entity_id
_entity_poly.type
_entity_poly.pdbx_seq_one_letter_code
_entity_poly.pdbx_strand_id
1 'polypeptide(L)'
;MSTVEVQMIQEDREDQFGRSFISESNWRKWLGSNAVSFKGQEFSFTLEVDHKKVGGTSGAVTLKMITPLERVKGVTVQDLQSDSLHSDEQNTIFFLSGRVPEFEQDLTRYVAMKDVIGRWKQDPHKSEDARKLALERDSIDLPKLQKKVIDGLKAGIRSGTVVFRGASRILDLPPSQNAGEGLLSVMAEFWPKIYTNFDRMPVRISNDQQAIRDVLAGKTSVSADVKALALYDQTGTLNPQSPLIDAIRMYLANEQTGGRRAFGKEMLDSFEAPPYGWDPNAIRVGVAAMVRAGSVKVVLNKKVYTNPDDQDLQDALRVSSQFKRAELELEETTIPPETLTEVRAVLINLAKTRRIEETPAALGEAAGSLADSLLEKVNRVELWARGSGMPLSAAFTGGEEVWTALSATTNPVHRVRAIEQNRETLESGHAAICEYAIFVEQNSDAFTGLRALKGQLEAIAYQTEETSGIRELISAWNAAMRDASFTDPKTWRRLLATQKKAELEVKELVAGWKESAREVLKEGLAALPMKLAERQLDAGLAERWGLPLNQVLSDIDSVTIPAQVANLPSRAQAAVVELQRKIDAEVARIEREKTVERGGVYERQKVRLSLKSLVSGKCVRSIAEWEKLGADIDTRVRAKINDGFDVEFE
;
A
#
# COMPACT_ATOMS: atom_id res chain seq x y z
N MET A 1 -23.83 82.10 -16.34
CA MET A 1 -22.87 81.00 -16.52
C MET A 1 -22.26 80.71 -15.15
N SER A 2 -23.03 80.05 -14.29
CA SER A 2 -22.83 80.10 -12.84
C SER A 2 -22.88 78.70 -12.24
N THR A 3 -21.75 78.28 -11.68
CA THR A 3 -21.54 77.08 -10.86
C THR A 3 -21.65 75.72 -11.56
N VAL A 4 -22.71 75.45 -12.33
CA VAL A 4 -22.95 74.14 -12.97
C VAL A 4 -21.97 73.84 -14.11
N GLU A 5 -21.72 74.81 -15.01
CA GLU A 5 -20.77 74.64 -16.13
C GLU A 5 -19.32 74.49 -15.63
N VAL A 6 -18.95 75.21 -14.55
CA VAL A 6 -17.61 75.11 -13.94
C VAL A 6 -17.42 73.75 -13.26
N GLN A 7 -18.47 73.23 -12.59
CA GLN A 7 -18.47 71.89 -12.02
C GLN A 7 -18.36 70.79 -13.08
N MET A 8 -19.10 70.90 -14.19
CA MET A 8 -19.01 69.94 -15.30
C MET A 8 -17.62 69.92 -15.97
N ILE A 9 -16.98 71.08 -16.15
CA ILE A 9 -15.62 71.17 -16.70
C ILE A 9 -14.59 70.54 -15.74
N GLN A 10 -14.80 70.70 -14.43
CA GLN A 10 -13.93 70.13 -13.42
C GLN A 10 -14.06 68.60 -13.32
N GLU A 11 -15.29 68.08 -13.39
CA GLU A 11 -15.57 66.65 -13.40
C GLU A 11 -14.99 65.97 -14.65
N ASP A 12 -15.15 66.56 -15.84
CA ASP A 12 -14.55 66.07 -17.08
C ASP A 12 -13.01 66.05 -17.00
N ARG A 13 -12.41 67.05 -16.36
CA ARG A 13 -10.95 67.10 -16.13
C ARG A 13 -10.46 65.97 -15.23
N GLU A 14 -11.17 65.67 -14.14
CA GLU A 14 -10.83 64.57 -13.22
C GLU A 14 -10.96 63.21 -13.89
N ASP A 15 -11.99 63.02 -14.71
CA ASP A 15 -12.17 61.80 -15.48
C ASP A 15 -11.10 61.63 -16.57
N GLN A 16 -10.73 62.71 -17.26
CA GLN A 16 -9.62 62.69 -18.23
C GLN A 16 -8.27 62.44 -17.56
N PHE A 17 -8.06 62.96 -16.35
CA PHE A 17 -6.89 62.66 -15.54
C PHE A 17 -6.83 61.18 -15.20
N GLY A 18 -7.93 60.62 -14.67
CA GLY A 18 -8.05 59.20 -14.37
C GLY A 18 -7.75 58.31 -15.58
N ARG A 19 -8.39 58.58 -16.72
CA ARG A 19 -8.17 57.81 -17.96
C ARG A 19 -6.73 57.91 -18.48
N SER A 20 -6.10 59.08 -18.40
CA SER A 20 -4.82 59.35 -19.07
C SER A 20 -3.59 59.05 -18.21
N PHE A 21 -3.72 59.10 -16.89
CA PHE A 21 -2.59 59.01 -15.96
C PHE A 21 -2.73 57.95 -14.88
N ILE A 22 -3.94 57.42 -14.65
CA ILE A 22 -4.18 56.38 -13.63
C ILE A 22 -4.50 55.03 -14.32
N SER A 23 -5.51 54.97 -15.18
CA SER A 23 -5.98 53.74 -15.82
C SER A 23 -4.96 53.11 -16.78
N GLU A 24 -5.21 51.86 -17.18
CA GLU A 24 -4.42 51.13 -18.21
C GLU A 24 -2.92 51.07 -17.90
N SER A 25 -2.55 50.93 -16.63
CA SER A 25 -1.15 50.93 -16.17
C SER A 25 -0.40 52.26 -16.35
N ASN A 26 -1.07 53.36 -16.75
CA ASN A 26 -0.43 54.67 -16.88
C ASN A 26 0.15 55.17 -15.55
N TRP A 27 -0.41 54.72 -14.42
CA TRP A 27 0.13 54.99 -13.08
C TRP A 27 1.60 54.55 -12.91
N ARG A 28 2.05 53.52 -13.63
CA ARG A 28 3.45 53.03 -13.60
C ARG A 28 4.44 54.05 -14.15
N LYS A 29 4.02 54.99 -14.99
CA LYS A 29 4.91 56.03 -15.58
C LYS A 29 5.47 56.98 -14.53
N TRP A 30 4.80 57.11 -13.38
CA TRP A 30 5.21 58.01 -12.30
C TRP A 30 5.42 57.32 -10.95
N LEU A 31 4.70 56.24 -10.63
CA LEU A 31 4.93 55.44 -9.41
C LEU A 31 5.94 54.29 -9.62
N GLY A 32 6.10 53.81 -10.85
CA GLY A 32 7.01 52.70 -11.19
C GLY A 32 6.39 51.32 -11.00
N SER A 33 6.16 50.91 -9.75
CA SER A 33 5.73 49.55 -9.38
C SER A 33 4.60 49.54 -8.36
N ASN A 34 3.83 48.44 -8.32
CA ASN A 34 2.87 48.14 -7.25
C ASN A 34 3.37 47.02 -6.33
N ALA A 35 4.69 46.84 -6.26
CA ALA A 35 5.33 45.88 -5.38
C ALA A 35 6.41 46.56 -4.53
N VAL A 36 6.48 46.19 -3.26
CA VAL A 36 7.51 46.62 -2.32
C VAL A 36 8.44 45.45 -2.04
N SER A 37 9.74 45.67 -2.20
CA SER A 37 10.76 44.68 -1.84
C SER A 37 11.03 44.76 -0.33
N PHE A 38 10.80 43.66 0.38
CA PHE A 38 11.07 43.53 1.81
C PHE A 38 11.78 42.19 2.06
N LYS A 39 13.00 42.26 2.63
CA LYS A 39 13.85 41.10 2.96
C LYS A 39 14.00 40.08 1.82
N GLY A 40 14.16 40.56 0.59
CA GLY A 40 14.36 39.71 -0.60
C GLY A 40 13.08 39.11 -1.17
N GLN A 41 11.91 39.51 -0.68
CA GLN A 41 10.60 39.15 -1.23
C GLN A 41 9.86 40.38 -1.75
N GLU A 42 9.08 40.22 -2.80
CA GLU A 42 8.24 41.29 -3.35
C GLU A 42 6.79 41.11 -2.89
N PHE A 43 6.24 42.15 -2.27
CA PHE A 43 4.86 42.20 -1.81
C PHE A 43 4.07 43.14 -2.69
N SER A 44 3.10 42.60 -3.42
CA SER A 44 2.16 43.43 -4.17
C SER A 44 1.25 44.19 -3.19
N PHE A 45 0.89 45.42 -3.55
CA PHE A 45 -0.08 46.23 -2.81
C PHE A 45 -1.20 46.71 -3.74
N THR A 46 -2.34 47.03 -3.14
CA THR A 46 -3.48 47.66 -3.80
C THR A 46 -3.27 49.17 -3.86
N LEU A 47 -3.48 49.79 -5.01
CA LEU A 47 -3.33 51.23 -5.20
C LEU A 47 -4.70 51.91 -5.30
N GLU A 48 -4.87 52.99 -4.55
CA GLU A 48 -6.01 53.90 -4.65
C GLU A 48 -5.46 55.31 -4.88
N VAL A 49 -6.00 56.01 -5.88
CA VAL A 49 -5.56 57.36 -6.25
C VAL A 49 -6.78 58.26 -6.28
N ASP A 50 -6.73 59.35 -5.52
CA ASP A 50 -7.81 60.34 -5.41
C ASP A 50 -9.17 59.66 -5.15
N HIS A 51 -9.19 58.77 -4.14
CA HIS A 51 -10.35 57.99 -3.71
C HIS A 51 -10.89 56.96 -4.72
N LYS A 52 -10.19 56.73 -5.84
CA LYS A 52 -10.55 55.74 -6.86
C LYS A 52 -9.56 54.57 -6.85
N LYS A 53 -10.06 53.35 -6.71
CA LYS A 53 -9.24 52.12 -6.77
C LYS A 53 -8.67 51.93 -8.18
N VAL A 54 -7.40 51.60 -8.25
CA VAL A 54 -6.69 51.40 -9.52
C VAL A 54 -6.76 49.94 -9.94
N GLY A 55 -7.40 49.69 -11.07
CA GLY A 55 -7.51 48.35 -11.66
C GLY A 55 -6.14 47.74 -11.98
N GLY A 56 -6.04 46.42 -11.82
CA GLY A 56 -4.80 45.67 -12.06
C GLY A 56 -3.75 45.78 -10.95
N THR A 57 -4.14 46.30 -9.77
CA THR A 57 -3.34 46.24 -8.54
C THR A 57 -4.04 45.35 -7.51
N SER A 58 -3.28 44.61 -6.72
CA SER A 58 -3.79 43.65 -5.75
C SER A 58 -2.78 43.45 -4.63
N GLY A 59 -3.25 43.31 -3.40
CA GLY A 59 -2.41 43.01 -2.25
C GLY A 59 -3.13 43.33 -0.95
N ALA A 60 -2.65 42.74 0.15
CA ALA A 60 -3.24 42.93 1.48
C ALA A 60 -2.95 44.32 2.08
N VAL A 61 -1.89 44.99 1.60
CA VAL A 61 -1.56 46.38 1.95
C VAL A 61 -2.17 47.31 0.91
N THR A 62 -2.73 48.44 1.35
CA THR A 62 -3.27 49.48 0.45
C THR A 62 -2.42 50.74 0.52
N LEU A 63 -2.07 51.30 -0.63
CA LEU A 63 -1.50 52.65 -0.75
C LEU A 63 -2.60 53.60 -1.24
N LYS A 64 -3.07 54.50 -0.37
CA LYS A 64 -4.02 55.55 -0.71
C LYS A 64 -3.29 56.84 -0.99
N MET A 65 -3.32 57.32 -2.23
CA MET A 65 -2.58 58.50 -2.65
C MET A 65 -3.50 59.63 -3.06
N ILE A 66 -3.22 60.81 -2.50
CA ILE A 66 -3.83 62.08 -2.86
C ILE A 66 -2.84 62.84 -3.74
N THR A 67 -3.17 63.03 -5.01
CA THR A 67 -2.32 63.69 -6.01
C THR A 67 -2.34 65.21 -5.85
N PRO A 68 -1.49 65.98 -6.57
CA PRO A 68 -1.59 67.44 -6.57
C PRO A 68 -2.97 67.96 -7.01
N LEU A 69 -3.72 67.20 -7.81
CA LEU A 69 -5.07 67.56 -8.27
C LEU A 69 -6.09 67.55 -7.14
N GLU A 70 -6.06 66.50 -6.31
CA GLU A 70 -7.01 66.36 -5.20
C GLU A 70 -6.58 67.20 -3.99
N ARG A 71 -5.26 67.34 -3.78
CA ARG A 71 -4.72 68.10 -2.64
C ARG A 71 -5.22 69.56 -2.60
N VAL A 72 -5.46 70.20 -3.74
CA VAL A 72 -5.95 71.59 -3.78
C VAL A 72 -7.39 71.73 -3.26
N LYS A 73 -8.15 70.63 -3.15
CA LYS A 73 -9.50 70.61 -2.57
C LYS A 73 -9.51 70.66 -1.03
N GLY A 74 -8.34 70.68 -0.39
CA GLY A 74 -8.21 70.98 1.03
C GLY A 74 -7.84 69.80 1.93
N VAL A 75 -7.57 68.61 1.38
CA VAL A 75 -7.11 67.46 2.18
C VAL A 75 -5.83 67.81 2.93
N THR A 76 -5.87 67.70 4.25
CA THR A 76 -4.74 68.00 5.13
C THR A 76 -4.02 66.75 5.63
N VAL A 77 -2.82 66.92 6.17
CA VAL A 77 -2.10 65.81 6.83
C VAL A 77 -2.86 65.34 8.08
N GLN A 78 -3.53 66.25 8.79
CA GLN A 78 -4.28 65.91 10.02
C GLN A 78 -5.50 65.03 9.74
N ASP A 79 -6.18 65.25 8.61
CA ASP A 79 -7.29 64.41 8.17
C ASP A 79 -6.80 62.97 7.96
N LEU A 80 -5.73 62.80 7.17
CA LEU A 80 -5.15 61.48 6.90
C LEU A 80 -4.55 60.82 8.14
N GLN A 81 -4.01 61.59 9.09
CA GLN A 81 -3.55 61.06 10.37
C GLN A 81 -4.71 60.45 11.15
N SER A 82 -5.85 61.14 11.19
CA SER A 82 -7.07 60.68 11.85
C SER A 82 -7.62 59.42 11.18
N ASP A 83 -7.75 59.43 9.84
CA ASP A 83 -8.23 58.30 9.06
C ASP A 83 -7.34 57.05 9.25
N SER A 84 -6.03 57.24 9.28
CA SER A 84 -5.06 56.14 9.43
C SER A 84 -5.09 55.43 10.79
N LEU A 85 -5.84 55.95 11.77
CA LEU A 85 -6.04 55.31 13.07
C LEU A 85 -7.24 54.36 13.09
N HIS A 86 -8.10 54.38 12.06
CA HIS A 86 -9.26 53.50 12.02
C HIS A 86 -8.85 52.02 11.93
N SER A 87 -9.71 51.12 12.44
CA SER A 87 -9.43 49.69 12.53
C SER A 87 -9.40 48.98 11.17
N ASP A 88 -10.12 49.51 10.19
CA ASP A 88 -10.14 49.03 8.79
C ASP A 88 -8.90 49.49 8.00
N GLU A 89 -8.22 50.55 8.44
CA GLU A 89 -7.05 51.12 7.78
C GLU A 89 -5.71 50.66 8.37
N GLN A 90 -5.72 49.59 9.19
CA GLN A 90 -4.52 49.09 9.88
C GLN A 90 -3.42 48.61 8.94
N ASN A 91 -3.77 48.25 7.70
CA ASN A 91 -2.86 47.83 6.64
C ASN A 91 -2.82 48.86 5.49
N THR A 92 -3.19 50.11 5.75
CA THR A 92 -3.21 51.17 4.75
C THR A 92 -2.14 52.22 5.03
N ILE A 93 -1.37 52.54 3.99
CA ILE A 93 -0.41 53.64 3.98
C ILE A 93 -1.05 54.78 3.18
N PHE A 94 -1.13 55.96 3.79
CA PHE A 94 -1.66 57.14 3.14
C PHE A 94 -0.51 58.00 2.62
N PHE A 95 -0.72 58.63 1.47
CA PHE A 95 0.25 59.53 0.87
C PHE A 95 -0.44 60.81 0.42
N LEU A 96 0.08 61.95 0.89
CA LEU A 96 -0.35 63.27 0.46
C LEU A 96 0.76 63.90 -0.39
N SER A 97 0.54 64.00 -1.69
CA SER A 97 1.49 64.62 -2.62
C SER A 97 1.92 66.01 -2.16
N GLY A 98 3.18 66.39 -2.34
CA GLY A 98 3.66 67.75 -2.15
C GLY A 98 2.92 68.74 -3.06
N ARG A 99 3.01 70.04 -2.74
CA ARG A 99 2.43 71.10 -3.58
C ARG A 99 3.30 71.30 -4.82
N VAL A 100 2.69 71.19 -6.00
CA VAL A 100 3.38 71.34 -7.28
C VAL A 100 2.81 72.57 -8.00
N PRO A 101 3.55 73.68 -8.09
CA PRO A 101 3.12 74.85 -8.86
C PRO A 101 2.80 74.48 -10.30
N GLU A 102 1.83 75.16 -10.91
CA GLU A 102 1.43 75.01 -12.33
C GLU A 102 0.87 73.63 -12.73
N PHE A 103 0.79 72.64 -11.82
CA PHE A 103 0.30 71.30 -12.14
C PHE A 103 -1.10 71.31 -12.78
N GLU A 104 -2.05 72.04 -12.18
CA GLU A 104 -3.40 72.15 -12.72
C GLU A 104 -3.42 72.83 -14.09
N GLN A 105 -2.55 73.81 -14.32
CA GLN A 105 -2.47 74.53 -15.59
C GLN A 105 -1.94 73.61 -16.69
N ASP A 106 -0.89 72.84 -16.41
CA ASP A 106 -0.32 71.88 -17.35
C ASP A 106 -1.29 70.72 -17.64
N LEU A 107 -1.99 70.20 -16.63
CA LEU A 107 -3.04 69.20 -16.82
C LEU A 107 -4.19 69.75 -17.67
N THR A 108 -4.64 70.97 -17.38
CA THR A 108 -5.72 71.62 -18.14
C THR A 108 -5.32 71.82 -19.61
N ARG A 109 -4.08 72.27 -19.87
CA ARG A 109 -3.53 72.38 -21.22
C ARG A 109 -3.47 71.03 -21.93
N TYR A 110 -3.03 69.99 -21.24
CA TYR A 110 -2.99 68.63 -21.78
C TYR A 110 -4.39 68.13 -22.18
N VAL A 111 -5.36 68.23 -21.27
CA VAL A 111 -6.74 67.77 -21.51
C VAL A 111 -7.37 68.54 -22.67
N ALA A 112 -7.27 69.87 -22.67
CA ALA A 112 -7.80 70.71 -23.74
C ALA A 112 -7.16 70.38 -25.10
N MET A 113 -5.84 70.20 -25.15
CA MET A 113 -5.14 69.86 -26.39
C MET A 113 -5.53 68.46 -26.89
N LYS A 114 -5.63 67.47 -26.00
CA LYS A 114 -6.03 66.11 -26.32
C LYS A 114 -7.45 66.07 -26.91
N ASP A 115 -8.38 66.80 -26.32
CA ASP A 115 -9.76 66.89 -26.78
C ASP A 115 -9.85 67.57 -28.16
N VAL A 116 -9.18 68.71 -28.35
CA VAL A 116 -9.13 69.41 -29.65
C VAL A 116 -8.55 68.52 -30.74
N ILE A 117 -7.43 67.83 -30.47
CA ILE A 117 -6.81 66.88 -31.41
C ILE A 117 -7.79 65.76 -31.76
N GLY A 118 -8.44 65.16 -30.75
CA GLY A 118 -9.42 64.10 -30.95
C GLY A 118 -10.57 64.53 -31.86
N ARG A 119 -11.18 65.69 -31.58
CA ARG A 119 -12.27 66.26 -32.39
C ARG A 119 -11.81 66.53 -33.82
N TRP A 120 -10.65 67.15 -34.02
CA TRP A 120 -10.17 67.51 -35.35
C TRP A 120 -9.76 66.33 -36.21
N LYS A 121 -9.26 65.24 -35.59
CA LYS A 121 -8.97 63.98 -36.29
C LYS A 121 -10.24 63.25 -36.73
N GLN A 122 -11.30 63.34 -35.95
CA GLN A 122 -12.55 62.60 -36.18
C GLN A 122 -13.56 63.36 -37.07
N ASP A 123 -13.39 64.67 -37.25
CA ASP A 123 -14.33 65.52 -38.01
C ASP A 123 -14.09 65.46 -39.54
N PRO A 124 -15.06 64.93 -40.32
CA PRO A 124 -14.97 64.86 -41.79
C PRO A 124 -14.93 66.22 -42.48
N HIS A 125 -15.40 67.29 -41.83
CA HIS A 125 -15.54 68.64 -42.40
C HIS A 125 -14.33 69.56 -42.13
N LYS A 126 -13.29 69.08 -41.43
CA LYS A 126 -12.05 69.84 -41.23
C LYS A 126 -11.17 69.83 -42.47
N SER A 127 -10.49 70.95 -42.72
CA SER A 127 -9.52 71.08 -43.80
C SER A 127 -8.32 70.15 -43.60
N GLU A 128 -7.67 69.78 -44.70
CA GLU A 128 -6.44 68.99 -44.68
C GLU A 128 -5.33 69.65 -43.83
N ASP A 129 -5.21 70.97 -43.88
CA ASP A 129 -4.23 71.71 -43.06
C ASP A 129 -4.56 71.64 -41.57
N ALA A 130 -5.84 71.68 -41.19
CA ALA A 130 -6.25 71.52 -39.80
C ALA A 130 -5.98 70.08 -39.29
N ARG A 131 -6.16 69.06 -40.14
CA ARG A 131 -5.80 67.67 -39.82
C ARG A 131 -4.30 67.47 -39.69
N LYS A 132 -3.49 68.06 -40.59
CA LYS A 132 -2.03 68.05 -40.50
C LYS A 132 -1.54 68.72 -39.22
N LEU A 133 -2.12 69.87 -38.87
CA LEU A 133 -1.80 70.55 -37.61
C LEU A 133 -2.16 69.68 -36.39
N ALA A 134 -3.34 69.04 -36.38
CA ALA A 134 -3.72 68.13 -35.29
C ALA A 134 -2.75 66.93 -35.16
N LEU A 135 -2.28 66.38 -36.28
CA LEU A 135 -1.28 65.29 -36.30
C LEU A 135 0.09 65.77 -35.78
N GLU A 136 0.53 66.97 -36.15
CA GLU A 136 1.78 67.56 -35.65
C GLU A 136 1.71 67.80 -34.13
N ARG A 137 0.60 68.37 -33.64
CA ARG A 137 0.40 68.61 -32.20
C ARG A 137 0.31 67.32 -31.39
N ASP A 138 -0.32 66.30 -31.95
CA ASP A 138 -0.40 64.97 -31.34
C ASP A 138 0.97 64.28 -31.23
N SER A 139 1.83 64.48 -32.23
CA SER A 139 3.15 63.84 -32.26
C SER A 139 4.25 64.60 -31.49
N ILE A 140 4.11 65.92 -31.32
CA ILE A 140 5.17 66.76 -30.75
C ILE A 140 4.77 67.41 -29.43
N ASP A 141 3.64 68.13 -29.39
CA ASP A 141 3.29 68.99 -28.26
C ASP A 141 2.53 68.25 -27.15
N LEU A 142 1.59 67.38 -27.54
CA LEU A 142 0.81 66.58 -26.60
C LEU A 142 1.70 65.67 -25.73
N PRO A 143 2.74 64.97 -26.27
CA PRO A 143 3.67 64.21 -25.46
C PRO A 143 4.52 65.07 -24.51
N LYS A 144 4.87 66.31 -24.91
CA LYS A 144 5.59 67.24 -24.01
C LYS A 144 4.72 67.67 -22.84
N LEU A 145 3.44 68.00 -23.08
CA LEU A 145 2.48 68.31 -22.03
C LEU A 145 2.23 67.10 -21.12
N GLN A 146 2.09 65.91 -21.71
CA GLN A 146 1.96 64.66 -20.94
C GLN A 146 3.16 64.44 -20.02
N LYS A 147 4.38 64.66 -20.55
CA LYS A 147 5.62 64.56 -19.78
C LYS A 147 5.65 65.55 -18.63
N LYS A 148 5.24 66.80 -18.84
CA LYS A 148 5.14 67.81 -17.76
C LYS A 148 4.20 67.38 -16.63
N VAL A 149 3.03 66.83 -16.96
CA VAL A 149 2.10 66.30 -15.94
C VAL A 149 2.72 65.13 -15.19
N ILE A 150 3.37 64.20 -15.88
CA ILE A 150 4.08 63.06 -15.25
C ILE A 150 5.22 63.56 -14.33
N ASP A 151 6.01 64.52 -14.78
CA ASP A 151 7.10 65.11 -14.00
C ASP A 151 6.54 65.87 -12.78
N GLY A 152 5.38 66.51 -12.92
CA GLY A 152 4.63 67.10 -11.82
C GLY A 152 4.18 66.07 -10.77
N LEU A 153 3.63 64.93 -11.19
CA LEU A 153 3.28 63.83 -10.26
C LEU A 153 4.53 63.32 -9.52
N LYS A 154 5.66 63.17 -10.22
CA LYS A 154 6.93 62.78 -9.60
C LYS A 154 7.44 63.83 -8.62
N ALA A 155 7.35 65.11 -8.96
CA ALA A 155 7.73 66.21 -8.07
C ALA A 155 6.85 66.25 -6.80
N GLY A 156 5.55 65.94 -6.96
CA GLY A 156 4.60 65.74 -5.87
C GLY A 156 5.01 64.59 -4.95
N ILE A 157 5.48 63.47 -5.51
CA ILE A 157 6.01 62.36 -4.71
C ILE A 157 7.24 62.80 -3.90
N ARG A 158 8.19 63.50 -4.52
CA ARG A 158 9.47 63.88 -3.89
C ARG A 158 9.36 64.70 -2.61
N SER A 159 8.30 65.50 -2.51
CA SER A 159 8.05 66.45 -1.42
C SER A 159 6.75 66.15 -0.66
N GLY A 160 6.16 64.98 -0.88
CA GLY A 160 4.91 64.59 -0.24
C GLY A 160 5.07 64.09 1.18
N THR A 161 3.96 63.76 1.83
CA THR A 161 3.91 63.28 3.20
C THR A 161 3.31 61.89 3.23
N VAL A 162 4.05 60.93 3.79
CA VAL A 162 3.54 59.59 4.08
C VAL A 162 2.92 59.59 5.47
N VAL A 163 1.77 58.95 5.63
CA VAL A 163 1.05 58.81 6.89
C VAL A 163 0.70 57.35 7.13
N PHE A 164 1.02 56.84 8.32
CA PHE A 164 0.74 55.47 8.73
C PHE A 164 0.46 55.40 10.24
N ARG A 165 -0.71 54.87 10.63
CA ARG A 165 -1.15 54.69 12.02
C ARG A 165 -0.94 55.95 12.89
N GLY A 166 -1.39 57.10 12.39
CA GLY A 166 -1.31 58.41 13.04
C GLY A 166 0.02 59.14 12.92
N ALA A 167 1.11 58.45 12.53
CA ALA A 167 2.41 59.07 12.32
C ALA A 167 2.56 59.61 10.90
N SER A 168 3.11 60.81 10.74
CA SER A 168 3.37 61.44 9.44
C SER A 168 4.87 61.71 9.24
N ARG A 169 5.37 61.49 8.03
CA ARG A 169 6.76 61.80 7.63
C ARG A 169 6.76 62.49 6.27
N ILE A 170 7.40 63.65 6.21
CA ILE A 170 7.66 64.35 4.94
C ILE A 170 8.79 63.64 4.21
N LEU A 171 8.61 63.40 2.92
CA LEU A 171 9.63 62.91 2.02
C LEU A 171 10.51 64.07 1.56
N ASP A 172 11.82 63.83 1.54
CA ASP A 172 12.81 64.72 0.95
C ASP A 172 13.72 63.88 0.04
N LEU A 173 13.17 63.50 -1.12
CA LEU A 173 13.85 62.60 -2.06
C LEU A 173 14.79 63.40 -2.98
N PRO A 174 16.09 63.05 -3.06
CA PRO A 174 17.04 63.77 -3.89
C PRO A 174 16.64 63.69 -5.39
N PRO A 175 16.93 64.72 -6.20
CA PRO A 175 16.53 64.77 -7.61
C PRO A 175 17.05 63.59 -8.45
N SER A 176 18.19 63.02 -8.08
CA SER A 176 18.84 61.89 -8.76
C SER A 176 18.12 60.54 -8.53
N GLN A 177 17.34 60.40 -7.45
CA GLN A 177 16.60 59.17 -7.16
C GLN A 177 15.28 59.14 -7.95
N ASN A 178 14.83 57.96 -8.37
CA ASN A 178 13.49 57.81 -8.93
C ASN A 178 12.44 58.06 -7.82
N ALA A 179 11.49 58.97 -8.06
CA ALA A 179 10.51 59.37 -7.07
C ALA A 179 9.63 58.19 -6.59
N GLY A 180 9.18 57.34 -7.52
CA GLY A 180 8.37 56.17 -7.20
C GLY A 180 9.13 55.16 -6.35
N GLU A 181 10.35 54.79 -6.77
CA GLU A 181 11.21 53.88 -6.01
C GLU A 181 11.54 54.43 -4.61
N GLY A 182 11.74 55.75 -4.49
CA GLY A 182 11.96 56.40 -3.19
C GLY A 182 10.75 56.28 -2.26
N LEU A 183 9.53 56.48 -2.76
CA LEU A 183 8.31 56.25 -1.98
C LEU A 183 8.18 54.78 -1.57
N LEU A 184 8.38 53.85 -2.50
CA LEU A 184 8.31 52.41 -2.21
C LEU A 184 9.37 51.96 -1.19
N SER A 185 10.56 52.56 -1.21
CA SER A 185 11.61 52.32 -0.21
C SER A 185 11.20 52.79 1.19
N VAL A 186 10.51 53.93 1.29
CA VAL A 186 9.99 54.41 2.58
C VAL A 186 8.82 53.53 3.04
N MET A 187 7.96 53.09 2.11
CA MET A 187 6.89 52.17 2.42
C MET A 187 7.41 50.87 3.04
N ALA A 188 8.53 50.32 2.53
CA ALA A 188 9.17 49.12 3.06
C ALA A 188 9.53 49.21 4.56
N GLU A 189 9.74 50.41 5.11
CA GLU A 189 10.00 50.61 6.54
C GLU A 189 8.78 50.27 7.42
N PHE A 190 7.56 50.27 6.87
CA PHE A 190 6.34 49.92 7.58
C PHE A 190 6.01 48.41 7.54
N TRP A 191 6.65 47.64 6.65
CA TRP A 191 6.38 46.21 6.50
C TRP A 191 6.54 45.41 7.80
N PRO A 192 7.58 45.62 8.64
CA PRO A 192 7.71 44.93 9.92
C PRO A 192 6.55 45.20 10.89
N LYS A 193 5.87 46.35 10.77
CA LYS A 193 4.73 46.73 11.63
C LYS A 193 3.40 46.16 11.12
N ILE A 194 3.33 45.82 9.85
CA ILE A 194 2.18 45.21 9.19
C ILE A 194 2.29 43.69 9.30
N TYR A 195 3.41 43.13 8.85
CA TYR A 195 3.73 41.72 8.87
C TYR A 195 4.59 41.34 10.08
N THR A 196 4.01 41.48 11.26
CA THR A 196 4.72 41.32 12.55
C THR A 196 5.27 39.92 12.78
N ASN A 197 4.74 38.90 12.09
CA ASN A 197 5.18 37.50 12.19
C ASN A 197 6.09 37.06 11.03
N PHE A 198 6.38 37.91 10.05
CA PHE A 198 7.19 37.53 8.88
C PHE A 198 8.56 36.97 9.27
N ASP A 199 9.22 37.63 10.23
CA ASP A 199 10.57 37.29 10.67
C ASP A 199 10.69 35.93 11.36
N ARG A 200 9.57 35.33 11.77
CA ARG A 200 9.56 33.98 12.33
C ARG A 200 9.79 32.91 11.25
N MET A 201 9.42 33.17 9.99
CA MET A 201 9.57 32.24 8.88
C MET A 201 9.72 32.99 7.53
N PRO A 202 10.87 33.64 7.27
CA PRO A 202 11.09 34.40 6.04
C PRO A 202 11.59 33.50 4.88
N VAL A 203 11.11 32.26 4.79
CA VAL A 203 11.60 31.26 3.82
C VAL A 203 10.68 31.22 2.61
N ARG A 204 11.30 31.14 1.42
CA ARG A 204 10.60 30.94 0.15
C ARG A 204 11.00 29.60 -0.45
N ILE A 205 10.00 28.83 -0.88
CA ILE A 205 10.21 27.53 -1.49
C ILE A 205 10.28 27.69 -3.01
N SER A 206 11.41 27.28 -3.55
CA SER A 206 11.72 27.36 -4.99
C SER A 206 10.97 26.34 -5.83
N ASN A 207 10.83 25.11 -5.33
CA ASN A 207 10.11 24.02 -5.99
C ASN A 207 9.28 23.24 -4.98
N ASP A 208 8.07 23.74 -4.72
CA ASP A 208 7.14 23.17 -3.73
C ASP A 208 6.73 21.75 -4.10
N GLN A 209 6.56 21.46 -5.39
CA GLN A 209 6.09 20.16 -5.82
C GLN A 209 7.09 19.05 -5.52
N GLN A 210 8.38 19.33 -5.74
CA GLN A 210 9.45 18.40 -5.40
C GLN A 210 9.64 18.32 -3.89
N ALA A 211 9.60 19.46 -3.20
CA ALA A 211 9.70 19.52 -1.74
C ALA A 211 8.62 18.68 -1.04
N ILE A 212 7.36 18.76 -1.49
CA ILE A 212 6.25 17.97 -0.94
C ILE A 212 6.49 16.47 -1.13
N ARG A 213 6.94 16.04 -2.32
CA ARG A 213 7.26 14.62 -2.58
C ARG A 213 8.39 14.12 -1.68
N ASP A 214 9.47 14.90 -1.58
CA ASP A 214 10.63 14.52 -0.79
C ASP A 214 10.30 14.48 0.71
N VAL A 215 9.47 15.41 1.18
CA VAL A 215 8.94 15.44 2.55
C VAL A 215 8.06 14.23 2.82
N LEU A 216 7.07 13.92 1.98
CA LEU A 216 6.18 12.76 2.16
C LEU A 216 6.95 11.44 2.12
N ALA A 217 7.94 11.32 1.22
CA ALA A 217 8.80 10.15 1.11
C ALA A 217 9.88 10.06 2.21
N GLY A 218 9.98 11.02 3.13
CA GLY A 218 10.96 10.97 4.22
C GLY A 218 12.41 11.09 3.77
N LYS A 219 12.70 11.81 2.69
CA LYS A 219 14.09 11.98 2.25
C LYS A 219 14.84 12.91 3.19
N THR A 220 16.04 12.51 3.60
CA THR A 220 16.94 13.34 4.42
C THR A 220 17.69 14.40 3.60
N SER A 221 17.87 14.16 2.30
CA SER A 221 18.50 15.09 1.36
C SER A 221 17.45 16.01 0.71
N VAL A 222 16.94 16.98 1.47
CA VAL A 222 16.06 18.04 0.95
C VAL A 222 16.85 19.30 0.55
N SER A 223 16.22 20.17 -0.23
CA SER A 223 16.77 21.45 -0.67
C SER A 223 17.04 22.40 0.51
N ALA A 224 17.92 23.38 0.29
CA ALA A 224 18.36 24.30 1.36
C ALA A 224 17.22 25.15 1.93
N ASP A 225 16.26 25.55 1.09
CA ASP A 225 15.04 26.26 1.49
C ASP A 225 14.14 25.39 2.39
N VAL A 226 13.93 24.10 2.07
CA VAL A 226 13.19 23.17 2.94
C VAL A 226 13.92 22.93 4.27
N LYS A 227 15.25 22.84 4.27
CA LYS A 227 16.02 22.76 5.52
C LYS A 227 15.83 24.00 6.40
N ALA A 228 15.73 25.19 5.79
CA ALA A 228 15.53 26.44 6.51
C ALA A 228 14.16 26.52 7.22
N LEU A 229 13.18 25.71 6.83
CA LEU A 229 11.90 25.60 7.55
C LEU A 229 12.01 24.89 8.91
N ALA A 230 13.14 24.22 9.19
CA ALA A 230 13.40 23.51 10.45
C ALA A 230 12.27 22.55 10.87
N LEU A 231 11.66 21.87 9.89
CA LEU A 231 10.48 21.02 10.06
C LEU A 231 10.73 19.80 10.96
N TYR A 232 11.97 19.34 11.04
CA TYR A 232 12.38 18.15 11.77
C TYR A 232 13.48 18.49 12.77
N ASP A 233 13.51 17.76 13.88
CA ASP A 233 14.58 17.82 14.87
C ASP A 233 15.77 16.91 14.48
N GLN A 234 16.72 16.75 15.41
CA GLN A 234 17.91 15.94 15.19
C GLN A 234 17.63 14.44 15.09
N THR A 235 16.48 13.98 15.61
CA THR A 235 16.03 12.58 15.56
C THR A 235 15.23 12.27 14.30
N GLY A 236 14.95 13.28 13.46
CA GLY A 236 14.15 13.14 12.25
C GLY A 236 12.64 13.15 12.52
N THR A 237 12.24 13.46 13.76
CA THR A 237 10.85 13.63 14.16
C THR A 237 10.37 15.04 13.84
N LEU A 238 9.07 15.19 13.60
CA LEU A 238 8.48 16.49 13.31
C LEU A 238 8.73 17.43 14.50
N ASN A 239 9.38 18.57 14.24
CA ASN A 239 9.73 19.54 15.26
C ASN A 239 8.51 20.41 15.60
N PRO A 240 7.87 20.24 16.78
CA PRO A 240 6.73 21.06 17.16
C PRO A 240 7.10 22.52 17.44
N GLN A 241 8.38 22.80 17.69
CA GLN A 241 8.90 24.15 17.94
C GLN A 241 9.25 24.91 16.64
N SER A 242 9.10 24.27 15.46
CA SER A 242 9.21 24.98 14.18
C SER A 242 8.12 26.06 14.12
N PRO A 243 8.46 27.34 13.85
CA PRO A 243 7.46 28.41 13.78
C PRO A 243 6.33 28.13 12.79
N LEU A 244 6.63 27.40 11.71
CA LEU A 244 5.65 27.00 10.71
C LEU A 244 4.70 25.92 11.25
N ILE A 245 5.24 24.86 11.84
CA ILE A 245 4.45 23.73 12.36
C ILE A 245 3.55 24.18 13.52
N ASP A 246 4.10 24.97 14.44
CA ASP A 246 3.37 25.58 15.55
C ASP A 246 2.18 26.41 15.04
N ALA A 247 2.42 27.30 14.07
CA ALA A 247 1.38 28.17 13.55
C ALA A 247 0.29 27.41 12.77
N ILE A 248 0.66 26.42 11.94
CA ILE A 248 -0.33 25.57 11.23
C ILE A 248 -1.16 24.79 12.25
N ARG A 249 -0.53 24.20 13.27
CA ARG A 249 -1.22 23.49 14.34
C ARG A 249 -2.21 24.40 15.07
N MET A 250 -1.77 25.59 15.49
CA MET A 250 -2.64 26.56 16.16
C MET A 250 -3.82 26.98 15.27
N TYR A 251 -3.58 27.24 13.99
CA TYR A 251 -4.64 27.58 13.03
C TYR A 251 -5.70 26.47 12.97
N LEU A 252 -5.28 25.23 12.74
CA LEU A 252 -6.19 24.10 12.62
C LEU A 252 -6.96 23.82 13.93
N ALA A 253 -6.28 23.93 15.07
CA ALA A 253 -6.89 23.74 16.38
C ALA A 253 -7.97 24.81 16.67
N ASN A 254 -7.72 26.06 16.26
CA ASN A 254 -8.68 27.14 16.39
C ASN A 254 -9.91 26.95 15.48
N GLU A 255 -9.73 26.48 14.25
CA GLU A 255 -10.84 26.16 13.35
C GLU A 255 -11.69 25.01 13.89
N GLN A 256 -11.06 23.93 14.36
CA GLN A 256 -11.76 22.79 14.97
C GLN A 256 -12.52 23.17 16.24
N THR A 257 -11.88 23.89 17.17
CA THR A 257 -12.53 24.37 18.40
C THR A 257 -13.71 25.30 18.08
N GLY A 258 -13.60 26.07 17.00
CA GLY A 258 -14.67 26.92 16.48
C GLY A 258 -15.77 26.19 15.68
N GLY A 259 -15.67 24.87 15.51
CA GLY A 259 -16.62 24.07 14.72
C GLY A 259 -16.59 24.38 13.21
N ARG A 260 -15.50 24.96 12.71
CA ARG A 260 -15.32 25.33 11.29
C ARG A 260 -14.42 24.32 10.58
N ARG A 261 -14.66 24.18 9.28
CA ARG A 261 -13.87 23.31 8.39
C ARG A 261 -12.66 24.09 7.89
N ALA A 262 -11.46 23.55 8.10
CA ALA A 262 -10.22 24.18 7.67
C ALA A 262 -9.86 23.74 6.25
N PHE A 263 -10.23 24.55 5.27
CA PHE A 263 -9.86 24.32 3.88
C PHE A 263 -8.51 24.96 3.54
N GLY A 264 -7.78 24.31 2.62
CA GLY A 264 -6.44 24.76 2.23
C GLY A 264 -6.43 26.18 1.64
N LYS A 265 -7.48 26.62 0.94
CA LYS A 265 -7.54 27.97 0.37
C LYS A 265 -7.51 29.04 1.47
N GLU A 266 -8.41 28.93 2.45
CA GLU A 266 -8.56 29.85 3.57
C GLU A 266 -7.30 29.86 4.44
N MET A 267 -6.66 28.70 4.61
CA MET A 267 -5.37 28.60 5.28
C MET A 267 -4.27 29.40 4.55
N LEU A 268 -4.13 29.22 3.23
CA LEU A 268 -3.12 29.97 2.46
C LEU A 268 -3.39 31.47 2.51
N ASP A 269 -4.64 31.88 2.30
CA ASP A 269 -5.05 33.29 2.34
C ASP A 269 -4.73 33.90 3.73
N SER A 270 -4.93 33.15 4.82
CA SER A 270 -4.62 33.59 6.19
C SER A 270 -3.12 33.76 6.47
N PHE A 271 -2.27 32.89 5.91
CA PHE A 271 -0.80 32.96 6.13
C PHE A 271 -0.10 33.90 5.14
N GLU A 272 -0.68 34.16 3.97
CA GLU A 272 -0.19 35.16 3.03
C GLU A 272 -0.54 36.58 3.48
N ALA A 273 -1.64 36.76 4.21
CA ALA A 273 -2.06 38.03 4.76
C ALA A 273 -1.25 38.45 6.02
N PRO A 274 -1.25 39.75 6.38
CA PRO A 274 -0.81 40.22 7.69
C PRO A 274 -1.55 39.48 8.81
N PRO A 275 -0.86 39.06 9.90
CA PRO A 275 0.50 39.45 10.29
C PRO A 275 1.63 38.60 9.70
N TYR A 276 1.35 37.57 8.91
CA TYR A 276 2.34 36.56 8.51
C TYR A 276 3.13 36.95 7.27
N GLY A 277 2.46 37.11 6.12
CA GLY A 277 3.16 37.40 4.85
C GLY A 277 4.07 36.25 4.39
N TRP A 278 3.76 35.03 4.79
CA TRP A 278 4.57 33.85 4.52
C TRP A 278 4.28 33.28 3.14
N ASP A 279 5.28 32.60 2.56
CA ASP A 279 5.14 31.95 1.25
C ASP A 279 4.09 30.82 1.30
N PRO A 280 3.02 30.87 0.49
CA PRO A 280 2.00 29.81 0.44
C PRO A 280 2.58 28.42 0.16
N ASN A 281 3.68 28.35 -0.59
CA ASN A 281 4.37 27.10 -0.87
C ASN A 281 5.01 26.49 0.38
N ALA A 282 5.58 27.30 1.27
CA ALA A 282 6.10 26.83 2.55
C ALA A 282 5.00 26.22 3.41
N ILE A 283 3.80 26.83 3.43
CA ILE A 283 2.64 26.29 4.17
C ILE A 283 2.29 24.89 3.70
N ARG A 284 2.25 24.66 2.38
CA ARG A 284 1.93 23.35 1.79
C ARG A 284 2.98 22.29 2.12
N VAL A 285 4.26 22.65 2.12
CA VAL A 285 5.35 21.77 2.56
C VAL A 285 5.22 21.44 4.05
N GLY A 286 4.89 22.42 4.89
CA GLY A 286 4.62 22.22 6.31
C GLY A 286 3.45 21.25 6.57
N VAL A 287 2.34 21.43 5.85
CA VAL A 287 1.19 20.51 5.92
C VAL A 287 1.59 19.09 5.49
N ALA A 288 2.38 18.94 4.41
CA ALA A 288 2.88 17.63 3.99
C ALA A 288 3.73 16.95 5.08
N ALA A 289 4.57 17.70 5.79
CA ALA A 289 5.33 17.17 6.92
C ALA A 289 4.41 16.73 8.08
N MET A 290 3.36 17.51 8.38
CA MET A 290 2.37 17.13 9.40
C MET A 290 1.55 15.88 9.01
N VAL A 291 1.24 15.71 7.72
CA VAL A 291 0.58 14.50 7.20
C VAL A 291 1.48 13.29 7.34
N ARG A 292 2.75 13.40 6.97
CA ARG A 292 3.73 12.33 7.17
C ARG A 292 3.91 11.95 8.63
N ALA A 293 3.91 12.95 9.52
CA ALA A 293 3.96 12.73 10.95
C ALA A 293 2.66 12.13 11.53
N GLY A 294 1.61 11.96 10.72
CA GLY A 294 0.29 11.48 11.16
C GLY A 294 -0.46 12.48 12.05
N SER A 295 -0.05 13.76 12.07
CA SER A 295 -0.69 14.82 12.87
C SER A 295 -1.83 15.51 12.13
N VAL A 296 -1.88 15.40 10.80
CA VAL A 296 -2.94 15.95 9.95
C VAL A 296 -3.42 14.87 8.98
N LYS A 297 -4.73 14.78 8.78
CA LYS A 297 -5.33 14.04 7.67
C LYS A 297 -5.91 14.99 6.64
N VAL A 298 -6.02 14.51 5.40
CA VAL A 298 -6.53 15.27 4.27
C VAL A 298 -7.87 14.69 3.83
N VAL A 299 -8.90 15.52 3.74
CA VAL A 299 -10.22 15.13 3.22
C VAL A 299 -10.45 15.82 1.89
N LEU A 300 -10.60 15.04 0.83
CA LEU A 300 -10.86 15.56 -0.52
C LEU A 300 -11.93 14.71 -1.21
N ASN A 301 -12.95 15.35 -1.78
CA ASN A 301 -14.08 14.68 -2.42
C ASN A 301 -14.76 13.59 -1.55
N LYS A 302 -14.91 13.87 -0.25
CA LYS A 302 -15.45 12.94 0.77
C LYS A 302 -14.61 11.68 1.03
N LYS A 303 -13.41 11.58 0.46
CA LYS A 303 -12.44 10.53 0.77
C LYS A 303 -11.41 11.08 1.76
N VAL A 304 -11.11 10.28 2.78
CA VAL A 304 -10.11 10.59 3.80
C VAL A 304 -8.78 9.96 3.38
N TYR A 305 -7.72 10.75 3.43
CA TYR A 305 -6.37 10.38 3.06
C TYR A 305 -5.41 10.59 4.23
N THR A 306 -4.70 9.53 4.59
CA THR A 306 -3.75 9.50 5.71
C THR A 306 -2.42 8.84 5.36
N ASN A 307 -2.34 8.14 4.21
CA ASN A 307 -1.14 7.44 3.79
C ASN A 307 -0.27 8.35 2.90
N PRO A 308 0.97 8.70 3.30
CA PRO A 308 1.87 9.51 2.48
C PRO A 308 2.23 8.90 1.12
N ASP A 309 2.14 7.58 0.99
CA ASP A 309 2.43 6.85 -0.26
C ASP A 309 1.24 6.85 -1.25
N ASP A 310 0.05 7.31 -0.83
CA ASP A 310 -1.11 7.41 -1.70
C ASP A 310 -0.91 8.53 -2.74
N GLN A 311 -0.96 8.17 -4.03
CA GLN A 311 -0.75 9.10 -5.13
C GLN A 311 -1.80 10.22 -5.16
N ASP A 312 -3.06 9.94 -4.80
CA ASP A 312 -4.11 10.96 -4.72
C ASP A 312 -3.81 11.95 -3.59
N LEU A 313 -3.28 11.48 -2.45
CA LEU A 313 -2.88 12.35 -1.33
C LEU A 313 -1.71 13.24 -1.76
N GLN A 314 -0.71 12.65 -2.41
CA GLN A 314 0.42 13.41 -2.93
C GLN A 314 -0.04 14.50 -3.89
N ASP A 315 -0.98 14.18 -4.81
CA ASP A 315 -1.52 15.16 -5.75
C ASP A 315 -2.44 16.20 -5.07
N ALA A 316 -3.21 15.80 -4.06
CA ALA A 316 -4.01 16.71 -3.25
C ALA A 316 -3.14 17.78 -2.56
N LEU A 317 -1.95 17.40 -2.09
CA LEU A 317 -1.02 18.34 -1.47
C LEU A 317 -0.18 19.12 -2.50
N ARG A 318 0.22 18.48 -3.60
CA ARG A 318 1.14 19.00 -4.63
C ARG A 318 0.49 19.87 -5.70
N VAL A 319 -0.79 19.66 -6.01
CA VAL A 319 -1.50 20.46 -7.01
C VAL A 319 -2.24 21.60 -6.32
N SER A 320 -1.86 22.85 -6.60
CA SER A 320 -2.41 24.05 -5.92
C SER A 320 -3.95 24.12 -5.94
N SER A 321 -4.59 23.78 -7.06
CA SER A 321 -6.06 23.79 -7.16
C SER A 321 -6.74 22.70 -6.33
N GLN A 322 -6.07 21.55 -6.12
CA GLN A 322 -6.58 20.47 -5.27
C GLN A 322 -6.37 20.81 -3.80
N PHE A 323 -5.18 21.30 -3.43
CA PHE A 323 -4.88 21.74 -2.06
C PHE A 323 -5.90 22.78 -1.56
N LYS A 324 -6.23 23.76 -2.41
CA LYS A 324 -7.24 24.78 -2.10
C LYS A 324 -8.62 24.20 -1.76
N ARG A 325 -8.96 23.03 -2.29
CA ARG A 325 -10.24 22.33 -2.03
C ARG A 325 -10.14 21.26 -0.94
N ALA A 326 -8.92 20.89 -0.56
CA ALA A 326 -8.67 19.91 0.46
C ALA A 326 -9.03 20.48 1.83
N GLU A 327 -9.80 19.73 2.58
CA GLU A 327 -10.02 19.97 4.00
C GLU A 327 -8.90 19.31 4.79
N LEU A 328 -8.35 20.05 5.74
CA LEU A 328 -7.24 19.65 6.58
C LEU A 328 -7.75 19.50 8.00
N GLU A 329 -7.60 18.32 8.58
CA GLU A 329 -8.05 18.05 9.94
C GLU A 329 -6.87 17.61 10.79
N LEU A 330 -6.71 18.20 11.98
CA LEU A 330 -5.77 17.66 12.96
C LEU A 330 -6.29 16.31 13.45
N GLU A 331 -5.37 15.37 13.56
CA GLU A 331 -5.58 14.08 14.21
C GLU A 331 -5.28 14.24 15.71
N GLU A 332 -6.30 14.10 16.55
CA GLU A 332 -6.15 14.13 18.01
C GLU A 332 -5.40 12.89 18.55
N THR A 333 -5.43 11.80 17.78
CA THR A 333 -4.76 10.55 18.12
C THR A 333 -3.27 10.57 17.80
N THR A 334 -2.52 11.47 18.44
CA THR A 334 -1.05 11.43 18.41
C THR A 334 -0.55 10.16 19.09
N ILE A 335 0.32 9.41 18.41
CA ILE A 335 1.01 8.28 19.04
C ILE A 335 2.08 8.85 19.98
N PRO A 336 2.13 8.43 21.26
CA PRO A 336 3.17 8.86 22.18
C PRO A 336 4.57 8.58 21.59
N PRO A 337 5.56 9.47 21.77
CA PRO A 337 6.93 9.23 21.31
C PRO A 337 7.51 7.90 21.81
N GLU A 338 7.20 7.53 23.06
CA GLU A 338 7.61 6.25 23.67
C GLU A 338 7.10 5.05 22.87
N THR A 339 5.81 5.03 22.49
CA THR A 339 5.24 3.98 21.63
C THR A 339 5.93 3.90 20.27
N LEU A 340 6.28 5.04 19.66
CA LEU A 340 7.00 5.06 18.38
C LEU A 340 8.39 4.43 18.51
N THR A 341 9.14 4.78 19.56
CA THR A 341 10.45 4.19 19.85
C THR A 341 10.36 2.69 20.11
N GLU A 342 9.36 2.24 20.86
CA GLU A 342 9.16 0.81 21.13
C GLU A 342 8.81 0.03 19.86
N VAL A 343 7.83 0.50 19.08
CA VAL A 343 7.45 -0.15 17.81
C VAL A 343 8.63 -0.17 16.83
N ARG A 344 9.42 0.91 16.79
CA ARG A 344 10.66 0.94 16.02
C ARG A 344 11.63 -0.15 16.43
N ALA A 345 11.86 -0.35 17.74
CA ALA A 345 12.75 -1.39 18.24
C ALA A 345 12.30 -2.79 17.80
N VAL A 346 10.99 -3.07 17.88
CA VAL A 346 10.40 -4.33 17.39
C VAL A 346 10.66 -4.51 15.90
N LEU A 347 10.36 -3.50 15.07
CA LEU A 347 10.56 -3.58 13.62
C LEU A 347 12.03 -3.71 13.22
N ILE A 348 12.96 -3.04 13.90
CA ILE A 348 14.41 -3.21 13.69
C ILE A 348 14.81 -4.67 13.97
N ASN A 349 14.28 -5.25 15.05
CA ASN A 349 14.60 -6.62 15.43
C ASN A 349 14.06 -7.65 14.44
N LEU A 350 12.84 -7.44 13.93
CA LEU A 350 12.19 -8.35 12.98
C LEU A 350 12.72 -8.17 11.55
N ALA A 351 12.69 -6.96 11.01
CA ALA A 351 13.10 -6.67 9.63
C ALA A 351 14.63 -6.62 9.43
N LYS A 352 15.42 -6.59 10.52
CA LYS A 352 16.89 -6.38 10.50
C LYS A 352 17.34 -5.08 9.83
N THR A 353 16.42 -4.12 9.68
CA THR A 353 16.68 -2.80 9.10
C THR A 353 16.89 -1.76 10.20
N ARG A 354 18.11 -1.23 10.33
CA ARG A 354 18.47 -0.31 11.44
C ARG A 354 18.03 1.15 11.25
N ARG A 355 17.68 1.56 10.03
CA ARG A 355 17.38 2.95 9.67
C ARG A 355 15.90 3.13 9.38
N ILE A 356 15.09 3.13 10.44
CA ILE A 356 13.67 3.48 10.38
C ILE A 356 13.50 4.79 11.16
N GLU A 357 12.76 5.75 10.63
CA GLU A 357 12.45 7.00 11.33
C GLU A 357 11.32 6.80 12.34
N GLU A 358 11.30 7.57 13.43
CA GLU A 358 10.26 7.50 14.47
C GLU A 358 9.01 8.29 14.06
N THR A 359 8.45 7.94 12.91
CA THR A 359 7.19 8.51 12.41
C THR A 359 6.19 7.41 12.09
N PRO A 360 4.87 7.63 12.25
CA PRO A 360 3.88 6.62 11.91
C PRO A 360 4.01 6.13 10.47
N ALA A 361 4.29 7.03 9.52
CA ALA A 361 4.50 6.70 8.12
C ALA A 361 5.68 5.74 7.91
N ALA A 362 6.87 6.07 8.42
CA ALA A 362 8.06 5.25 8.23
C ALA A 362 7.93 3.87 8.91
N LEU A 363 7.34 3.81 10.11
CA LEU A 363 7.06 2.55 10.80
C LEU A 363 6.01 1.73 10.03
N GLY A 364 4.97 2.39 9.53
CA GLY A 364 3.93 1.76 8.73
C GLY A 364 4.45 1.17 7.42
N GLU A 365 5.31 1.88 6.71
CA GLU A 365 5.97 1.43 5.48
C GLU A 365 6.89 0.23 5.76
N ALA A 366 7.74 0.32 6.79
CA ALA A 366 8.63 -0.76 7.18
C ALA A 366 7.86 -2.03 7.58
N ALA A 367 6.78 -1.86 8.35
CA ALA A 367 5.90 -2.96 8.73
C ALA A 367 5.16 -3.57 7.54
N GLY A 368 4.70 -2.75 6.59
CA GLY A 368 4.05 -3.22 5.36
C GLY A 368 5.02 -4.04 4.49
N SER A 369 6.22 -3.52 4.24
CA SER A 369 7.27 -4.22 3.50
C SER A 369 7.64 -5.56 4.14
N LEU A 370 7.75 -5.58 5.48
CA LEU A 370 7.99 -6.81 6.23
C LEU A 370 6.81 -7.79 6.07
N ALA A 371 5.58 -7.32 6.25
CA ALA A 371 4.38 -8.13 6.10
C ALA A 371 4.31 -8.78 4.71
N ASP A 372 4.52 -8.03 3.65
CA ASP A 372 4.48 -8.54 2.27
C ASP A 372 5.53 -9.65 2.06
N SER A 373 6.75 -9.45 2.56
CA SER A 373 7.82 -10.47 2.49
C SER A 373 7.50 -11.74 3.29
N LEU A 374 6.80 -11.61 4.42
CA LEU A 374 6.39 -12.75 5.25
C LEU A 374 5.21 -13.49 4.61
N LEU A 375 4.22 -12.76 4.08
CA LEU A 375 3.06 -13.35 3.43
C LEU A 375 3.44 -14.14 2.16
N GLU A 376 4.49 -13.72 1.44
CA GLU A 376 5.06 -14.54 0.37
C GLU A 376 5.59 -15.88 0.89
N LYS A 377 6.29 -15.88 2.03
CA LYS A 377 6.77 -17.12 2.68
C LYS A 377 5.60 -17.97 3.18
N VAL A 378 4.59 -17.36 3.77
CA VAL A 378 3.37 -18.04 4.23
C VAL A 378 2.72 -18.79 3.08
N ASN A 379 2.48 -18.12 1.95
CA ASN A 379 1.89 -18.75 0.77
C ASN A 379 2.68 -19.97 0.27
N ARG A 380 4.02 -19.88 0.25
CA ARG A 380 4.90 -21.00 -0.13
C ARG A 380 4.79 -22.17 0.85
N VAL A 381 4.83 -21.89 2.15
CA VAL A 381 4.74 -22.90 3.21
C VAL A 381 3.37 -23.57 3.20
N GLU A 382 2.27 -22.80 3.14
CA GLU A 382 0.91 -23.33 3.11
C GLU A 382 0.68 -24.27 1.93
N LEU A 383 1.09 -23.85 0.73
CA LEU A 383 0.93 -24.65 -0.48
C LEU A 383 1.63 -26.01 -0.33
N TRP A 384 2.86 -26.01 0.18
CA TRP A 384 3.61 -27.23 0.43
C TRP A 384 3.00 -28.06 1.56
N ALA A 385 2.61 -27.43 2.68
CA ALA A 385 2.05 -28.11 3.85
C ALA A 385 0.71 -28.80 3.53
N ARG A 386 -0.15 -28.18 2.71
CA ARG A 386 -1.39 -28.80 2.21
C ARG A 386 -1.12 -30.06 1.39
N GLY A 387 -0.08 -30.07 0.56
CA GLY A 387 0.33 -31.24 -0.21
C GLY A 387 1.03 -32.32 0.64
N SER A 388 1.92 -31.90 1.53
CA SER A 388 2.73 -32.80 2.37
C SER A 388 1.96 -33.34 3.58
N GLY A 389 0.85 -32.71 3.95
CA GLY A 389 0.07 -33.02 5.15
C GLY A 389 0.76 -32.60 6.46
N MET A 390 1.77 -31.73 6.40
CA MET A 390 2.46 -31.22 7.58
C MET A 390 1.57 -30.23 8.35
N PRO A 391 1.39 -30.40 9.68
CA PRO A 391 0.63 -29.46 10.49
C PRO A 391 1.39 -28.15 10.69
N LEU A 392 0.65 -27.05 10.65
CA LEU A 392 1.13 -25.71 10.97
C LEU A 392 0.84 -25.41 12.45
N SER A 393 1.79 -24.79 13.14
CA SER A 393 1.64 -24.45 14.55
C SER A 393 0.67 -23.28 14.75
N ALA A 394 0.08 -23.16 15.93
CA ALA A 394 -0.82 -22.05 16.26
C ALA A 394 -0.13 -20.67 16.13
N ALA A 395 1.18 -20.60 16.40
CA ALA A 395 1.96 -19.39 16.20
C ALA A 395 2.10 -19.02 14.71
N PHE A 396 2.21 -20.01 13.82
CA PHE A 396 2.23 -19.78 12.38
C PHE A 396 0.89 -19.21 11.90
N THR A 397 -0.23 -19.87 12.22
CA THR A 397 -1.56 -19.46 11.74
C THR A 397 -2.01 -18.14 12.37
N GLY A 398 -1.79 -17.95 13.68
CA GLY A 398 -2.07 -16.67 14.34
C GLY A 398 -1.17 -15.55 13.82
N GLY A 399 0.08 -15.85 13.48
CA GLY A 399 0.99 -14.93 12.82
C GLY A 399 0.47 -14.49 11.46
N GLU A 400 0.10 -15.43 10.60
CA GLU A 400 -0.48 -15.18 9.27
C GLU A 400 -1.69 -14.24 9.35
N GLU A 401 -2.64 -14.51 10.25
CA GLU A 401 -3.84 -13.69 10.44
C GLU A 401 -3.49 -12.24 10.78
N VAL A 402 -2.60 -12.03 11.76
CA VAL A 402 -2.22 -10.68 12.21
C VAL A 402 -1.39 -9.96 11.16
N TRP A 403 -0.43 -10.62 10.50
CA TRP A 403 0.35 -10.01 9.42
C TRP A 403 -0.50 -9.64 8.20
N THR A 404 -1.52 -10.46 7.89
CA THR A 404 -2.50 -10.16 6.82
C THR A 404 -3.34 -8.93 7.17
N ALA A 405 -3.87 -8.88 8.40
CA ALA A 405 -4.64 -7.71 8.88
C ALA A 405 -3.78 -6.42 8.90
N LEU A 406 -2.50 -6.56 9.25
CA LEU A 406 -1.56 -5.44 9.27
C LEU A 406 -1.29 -4.91 7.85
N SER A 407 -1.06 -5.79 6.88
CA SER A 407 -0.86 -5.42 5.47
C SER A 407 -2.10 -4.70 4.91
N ALA A 408 -3.31 -5.17 5.24
CA ALA A 408 -4.57 -4.54 4.82
C ALA A 408 -4.84 -3.15 5.43
N THR A 409 -4.22 -2.82 6.57
CA THR A 409 -4.43 -1.54 7.26
C THR A 409 -3.63 -0.43 6.58
N THR A 410 -4.29 0.50 5.88
CA THR A 410 -3.60 1.55 5.09
C THR A 410 -3.20 2.78 5.88
N ASN A 411 -3.85 3.06 7.02
CA ASN A 411 -3.53 4.21 7.85
C ASN A 411 -2.28 3.91 8.71
N PRO A 412 -1.18 4.69 8.56
CA PRO A 412 0.05 4.43 9.29
C PRO A 412 -0.09 4.51 10.82
N VAL A 413 -0.95 5.41 11.32
CA VAL A 413 -1.22 5.55 12.76
C VAL A 413 -1.91 4.30 13.30
N HIS A 414 -2.93 3.80 12.60
CA HIS A 414 -3.61 2.57 13.00
C HIS A 414 -2.69 1.35 12.89
N ARG A 415 -1.83 1.31 11.87
CA ARG A 415 -0.85 0.24 11.69
C ARG A 415 0.15 0.18 12.85
N VAL A 416 0.67 1.32 13.31
CA VAL A 416 1.57 1.39 14.47
C VAL A 416 0.87 0.91 15.75
N ARG A 417 -0.37 1.34 15.98
CA ARG A 417 -1.17 0.87 17.14
C ARG A 417 -1.43 -0.63 17.09
N ALA A 418 -1.71 -1.17 15.90
CA ALA A 418 -1.89 -2.61 15.72
C ALA A 418 -0.61 -3.39 16.05
N ILE A 419 0.58 -2.85 15.74
CA ILE A 419 1.87 -3.47 16.10
C ILE A 419 2.09 -3.44 17.61
N GLU A 420 1.82 -2.31 18.25
CA GLU A 420 1.92 -2.17 19.70
C GLU A 420 0.99 -3.18 20.42
N GLN A 421 -0.26 -3.27 19.98
CA GLN A 421 -1.27 -4.15 20.59
C GLN A 421 -1.00 -5.64 20.37
N ASN A 422 -0.40 -6.03 19.24
CA ASN A 422 -0.20 -7.42 18.85
C ASN A 422 1.28 -7.85 18.87
N ARG A 423 2.13 -7.18 19.65
CA ARG A 423 3.59 -7.38 19.66
C ARG A 423 3.99 -8.86 19.81
N GLU A 424 3.50 -9.54 20.84
CA GLU A 424 3.87 -10.93 21.12
C GLU A 424 3.46 -11.88 19.99
N THR A 425 2.25 -11.71 19.44
CA THR A 425 1.75 -12.51 18.31
C THR A 425 2.54 -12.26 17.03
N LEU A 426 2.91 -11.01 16.75
CA LEU A 426 3.73 -10.64 15.59
C LEU A 426 5.14 -11.24 15.68
N GLU A 427 5.79 -11.16 16.85
CA GLU A 427 7.13 -11.70 17.07
C GLU A 427 7.16 -13.23 16.99
N SER A 428 6.24 -13.88 17.70
CA SER A 428 6.09 -15.33 17.70
C SER A 428 5.70 -15.87 16.32
N GLY A 429 4.79 -15.19 15.62
CA GLY A 429 4.39 -15.50 14.25
C GLY A 429 5.51 -15.29 13.24
N HIS A 430 6.27 -14.20 13.32
CA HIS A 430 7.44 -13.98 12.48
C HIS A 430 8.47 -15.11 12.64
N ALA A 431 8.77 -15.51 13.88
CA ALA A 431 9.70 -16.59 14.18
C ALA A 431 9.21 -17.92 13.57
N ALA A 432 7.95 -18.29 13.83
CA ALA A 432 7.34 -19.50 13.30
C ALA A 432 7.34 -19.51 11.75
N ILE A 433 6.88 -18.43 11.10
CA ILE A 433 6.88 -18.33 9.63
C ILE A 433 8.28 -18.53 9.05
N CYS A 434 9.30 -17.90 9.65
CA CYS A 434 10.67 -18.06 9.21
C CYS A 434 11.20 -19.49 9.42
N GLU A 435 10.92 -20.12 10.57
CA GLU A 435 11.33 -21.50 10.85
C GLU A 435 10.70 -22.49 9.88
N TYR A 436 9.40 -22.36 9.62
CA TYR A 436 8.70 -23.19 8.64
C TYR A 436 9.26 -22.97 7.23
N ALA A 437 9.51 -21.72 6.82
CA ALA A 437 10.09 -21.44 5.51
C ALA A 437 11.47 -22.09 5.34
N ILE A 438 12.34 -21.97 6.36
CA ILE A 438 13.67 -22.62 6.37
C ILE A 438 13.52 -24.14 6.32
N PHE A 439 12.58 -24.70 7.09
CA PHE A 439 12.34 -26.14 7.12
C PHE A 439 11.91 -26.66 5.75
N VAL A 440 10.97 -25.99 5.08
CA VAL A 440 10.51 -26.38 3.74
C VAL A 440 11.65 -26.33 2.73
N GLU A 441 12.51 -25.32 2.80
CA GLU A 441 13.66 -25.19 1.90
C GLU A 441 14.72 -26.28 2.12
N GLN A 442 14.94 -26.71 3.36
CA GLN A 442 16.04 -27.62 3.70
C GLN A 442 15.62 -29.10 3.84
N ASN A 443 14.37 -29.37 4.22
CA ASN A 443 13.94 -30.69 4.70
C ASN A 443 12.65 -31.21 4.01
N SER A 444 12.16 -30.55 2.94
CA SER A 444 10.91 -30.95 2.26
C SER A 444 10.95 -32.39 1.73
N ASP A 445 12.01 -32.78 1.03
CA ASP A 445 12.19 -34.14 0.51
C ASP A 445 12.35 -35.16 1.64
N ALA A 446 13.12 -34.81 2.68
CA ALA A 446 13.31 -35.66 3.84
C ALA A 446 12.00 -35.91 4.60
N PHE A 447 11.16 -34.87 4.75
CA PHE A 447 9.83 -34.98 5.37
C PHE A 447 8.89 -35.88 4.57
N THR A 448 8.78 -35.66 3.25
CA THR A 448 7.90 -36.47 2.39
C THR A 448 8.35 -37.92 2.33
N GLY A 449 9.66 -38.18 2.27
CA GLY A 449 10.25 -39.52 2.39
C GLY A 449 9.93 -40.19 3.72
N LEU A 450 10.10 -39.46 4.84
CA LEU A 450 9.80 -39.98 6.18
C LEU A 450 8.31 -40.28 6.35
N ARG A 451 7.42 -39.44 5.82
CA ARG A 451 5.97 -39.68 5.80
C ARG A 451 5.61 -40.95 5.03
N ALA A 452 6.23 -41.14 3.85
CA ALA A 452 6.02 -42.33 3.04
C ALA A 452 6.50 -43.60 3.76
N LEU A 453 7.68 -43.55 4.38
CA LEU A 453 8.21 -44.64 5.21
C LEU A 453 7.27 -44.97 6.37
N LYS A 454 6.80 -43.96 7.10
CA LYS A 454 5.84 -44.14 8.20
C LYS A 454 4.57 -44.86 7.73
N GLY A 455 4.02 -44.50 6.57
CA GLY A 455 2.87 -45.19 5.99
C GLY A 455 3.13 -46.68 5.68
N GLN A 456 4.34 -47.01 5.21
CA GLN A 456 4.75 -48.41 4.98
C GLN A 456 4.93 -49.17 6.30
N LEU A 457 5.48 -48.52 7.32
CA LEU A 457 5.70 -49.08 8.65
C LEU A 457 4.40 -49.38 9.40
N GLU A 458 3.41 -48.51 9.29
CA GLU A 458 2.09 -48.74 9.89
C GLU A 458 1.42 -50.00 9.35
N ALA A 459 1.63 -50.33 8.08
CA ALA A 459 1.09 -51.53 7.47
C ALA A 459 1.71 -52.83 8.02
N ILE A 460 2.88 -52.79 8.67
CA ILE A 460 3.56 -53.95 9.26
C ILE A 460 3.63 -53.92 10.79
N ALA A 461 3.16 -52.84 11.42
CA ALA A 461 3.31 -52.63 12.87
C ALA A 461 2.68 -53.76 13.71
N TYR A 462 1.63 -54.43 13.21
CA TYR A 462 0.98 -55.55 13.91
C TYR A 462 1.86 -56.80 14.05
N GLN A 463 2.92 -56.95 13.23
CA GLN A 463 3.86 -58.08 13.29
C GLN A 463 5.11 -57.80 14.14
N THR A 464 5.19 -56.60 14.75
CA THR A 464 6.37 -56.16 15.52
C THR A 464 6.09 -56.21 17.01
N GLU A 465 7.13 -56.37 17.83
CA GLU A 465 7.02 -56.31 19.29
C GLU A 465 6.71 -54.89 19.79
N GLU A 466 6.19 -54.77 21.02
CA GLU A 466 5.87 -53.48 21.64
C GLU A 466 7.07 -52.54 21.79
N THR A 467 8.28 -53.10 21.94
CA THR A 467 9.54 -52.36 22.10
C THR A 467 10.29 -52.12 20.79
N SER A 468 9.67 -52.38 19.63
CA SER A 468 10.27 -52.18 18.31
C SER A 468 10.61 -50.71 18.02
N GLY A 469 11.72 -50.50 17.30
CA GLY A 469 12.08 -49.19 16.74
C GLY A 469 11.06 -48.68 15.73
N ILE A 470 10.32 -49.60 15.07
CA ILE A 470 9.19 -49.29 14.18
C ILE A 470 8.05 -48.60 14.94
N ARG A 471 7.58 -49.18 16.07
CA ARG A 471 6.53 -48.56 16.89
C ARG A 471 7.01 -47.26 17.54
N GLU A 472 8.29 -47.20 17.93
CA GLU A 472 8.91 -45.98 18.45
C GLU A 472 8.84 -44.83 17.43
N LEU A 473 9.23 -45.06 16.16
CA LEU A 473 9.14 -44.05 15.10
C LEU A 473 7.69 -43.61 14.85
N ILE A 474 6.74 -44.55 14.76
CA ILE A 474 5.32 -44.22 14.55
C ILE A 474 4.80 -43.35 15.71
N SER A 475 5.15 -43.70 16.95
CA SER A 475 4.75 -42.92 18.13
C SER A 475 5.37 -41.52 18.13
N ALA A 476 6.66 -41.39 17.78
CA ALA A 476 7.35 -40.12 17.71
C ALA A 476 6.78 -39.23 16.59
N TRP A 477 6.46 -39.80 15.42
CA TRP A 477 5.78 -39.10 14.33
C TRP A 477 4.40 -38.60 14.76
N ASN A 478 3.59 -39.44 15.40
CA ASN A 478 2.26 -39.07 15.83
C ASN A 478 2.27 -37.99 16.93
N ALA A 479 3.29 -38.00 17.79
CA ALA A 479 3.52 -36.92 18.75
C ALA A 479 3.88 -35.61 18.03
N ALA A 480 4.83 -35.64 17.09
CA ALA A 480 5.22 -34.47 16.31
C ALA A 480 4.07 -33.91 15.44
N MET A 481 3.20 -34.78 14.91
CA MET A 481 1.98 -34.38 14.21
C MET A 481 0.99 -33.66 15.12
N ARG A 482 0.81 -34.16 16.35
CA ARG A 482 -0.14 -33.58 17.31
C ARG A 482 0.33 -32.22 17.81
N ASP A 483 1.62 -32.11 18.09
CA ASP A 483 2.22 -30.92 18.69
C ASP A 483 2.69 -29.91 17.63
N ALA A 484 2.54 -30.23 16.34
CA ALA A 484 3.03 -29.45 15.20
C ALA A 484 4.50 -29.02 15.33
N SER A 485 5.35 -29.94 15.80
CA SER A 485 6.72 -29.65 16.25
C SER A 485 7.82 -30.11 15.30
N PHE A 486 7.50 -30.33 14.01
CA PHE A 486 8.49 -30.77 13.02
C PHE A 486 9.59 -29.75 12.73
N THR A 487 9.31 -28.45 12.91
CA THR A 487 10.32 -27.40 12.75
C THR A 487 11.28 -27.32 13.94
N ASP A 488 10.96 -27.92 15.09
CA ASP A 488 11.85 -27.96 16.25
C ASP A 488 13.09 -28.85 15.96
N PRO A 489 14.31 -28.28 15.99
CA PRO A 489 15.52 -29.03 15.67
C PRO A 489 15.77 -30.25 16.57
N LYS A 490 15.26 -30.27 17.81
CA LYS A 490 15.40 -31.44 18.71
C LYS A 490 14.47 -32.56 18.28
N THR A 491 13.19 -32.23 18.06
CA THR A 491 12.17 -33.18 17.59
C THR A 491 12.54 -33.76 16.23
N TRP A 492 12.97 -32.94 15.28
CA TRP A 492 13.39 -33.40 13.95
C TRP A 492 14.60 -34.35 14.00
N ARG A 493 15.64 -34.01 14.78
CA ARG A 493 16.80 -34.91 14.96
C ARG A 493 16.42 -36.23 15.61
N ARG A 494 15.50 -36.22 16.58
CA ARG A 494 14.97 -37.44 17.20
C ARG A 494 14.25 -38.31 16.18
N LEU A 495 13.41 -37.72 15.33
CA LEU A 495 12.71 -38.43 14.26
C LEU A 495 13.68 -39.11 13.29
N LEU A 496 14.71 -38.39 12.84
CA LEU A 496 15.74 -38.95 11.96
C LEU A 496 16.56 -40.07 12.63
N ALA A 497 16.79 -40.00 13.95
CA ALA A 497 17.43 -41.08 14.69
C ALA A 497 16.54 -42.32 14.76
N THR A 498 15.25 -42.15 15.07
CA THR A 498 14.27 -43.25 15.08
C THR A 498 14.05 -43.85 13.69
N GLN A 499 14.16 -43.03 12.63
CA GLN A 499 14.11 -43.48 11.24
C GLN A 499 15.20 -44.51 10.94
N LYS A 500 16.47 -44.19 11.25
CA LYS A 500 17.60 -45.10 11.01
C LYS A 500 17.45 -46.43 11.75
N LYS A 501 16.93 -46.37 12.99
CA LYS A 501 16.65 -47.57 13.80
C LYS A 501 15.56 -48.43 13.16
N ALA A 502 14.45 -47.82 12.75
CA ALA A 502 13.35 -48.52 12.09
C ALA A 502 13.76 -49.11 10.73
N GLU A 503 14.58 -48.40 9.94
CA GLU A 503 15.08 -48.92 8.66
C GLU A 503 15.98 -50.15 8.82
N LEU A 504 16.79 -50.21 9.88
CA LEU A 504 17.61 -51.39 10.18
C LEU A 504 16.72 -52.58 10.55
N GLU A 505 15.74 -52.36 11.44
CA GLU A 505 14.80 -53.39 11.89
C GLU A 505 13.93 -53.92 10.74
N VAL A 506 13.44 -53.05 9.85
CA VAL A 506 12.70 -53.48 8.65
C VAL A 506 13.54 -54.38 7.76
N LYS A 507 14.83 -54.08 7.58
CA LYS A 507 15.71 -54.93 6.77
C LYS A 507 15.87 -56.32 7.37
N GLU A 508 16.00 -56.41 8.70
CA GLU A 508 16.08 -57.68 9.43
C GLU A 508 14.77 -58.47 9.32
N LEU A 509 13.62 -57.82 9.52
CA LEU A 509 12.30 -58.44 9.40
C LEU A 509 12.01 -58.92 7.97
N VAL A 510 12.32 -58.11 6.96
CA VAL A 510 12.17 -58.47 5.54
C VAL A 510 13.03 -59.69 5.19
N ALA A 511 14.28 -59.73 5.67
CA ALA A 511 15.14 -60.89 5.48
C ALA A 511 14.56 -62.14 6.17
N GLY A 512 14.09 -62.00 7.42
CA GLY A 512 13.47 -63.09 8.18
C GLY A 512 12.20 -63.65 7.53
N TRP A 513 11.29 -62.78 7.06
CA TRP A 513 10.07 -63.20 6.37
C TRP A 513 10.35 -63.89 5.04
N LYS A 514 11.34 -63.41 4.27
CA LYS A 514 11.76 -64.08 3.03
C LYS A 514 12.34 -65.46 3.32
N GLU A 515 13.18 -65.59 4.35
CA GLU A 515 13.78 -66.89 4.68
C GLU A 515 12.74 -67.88 5.21
N SER A 516 11.86 -67.46 6.11
CA SER A 516 10.75 -68.29 6.59
C SER A 516 9.85 -68.78 5.45
N ALA A 517 9.51 -67.91 4.49
CA ALA A 517 8.75 -68.31 3.31
C ALA A 517 9.51 -69.34 2.43
N ARG A 518 10.84 -69.20 2.30
CA ARG A 518 11.68 -70.18 1.58
C ARG A 518 11.73 -71.52 2.30
N GLU A 519 11.88 -71.52 3.62
CA GLU A 519 11.90 -72.76 4.42
C GLU A 519 10.58 -73.52 4.25
N VAL A 520 9.43 -72.86 4.44
CA VAL A 520 8.11 -73.49 4.27
C VAL A 520 7.92 -74.10 2.88
N LEU A 521 8.33 -73.39 1.82
CA LEU A 521 8.22 -73.90 0.44
C LEU A 521 9.19 -75.06 0.16
N LYS A 522 10.44 -74.96 0.63
CA LYS A 522 11.46 -76.01 0.45
C LYS A 522 11.08 -77.28 1.21
N GLU A 523 10.60 -77.16 2.45
CA GLU A 523 10.08 -78.28 3.23
C GLU A 523 8.87 -78.92 2.56
N GLY A 524 7.93 -78.11 2.07
CA GLY A 524 6.76 -78.59 1.33
C GLY A 524 7.13 -79.35 0.05
N LEU A 525 8.12 -78.86 -0.70
CA LEU A 525 8.65 -79.52 -1.90
C LEU A 525 9.41 -80.82 -1.57
N ALA A 526 10.21 -80.83 -0.50
CA ALA A 526 10.96 -82.00 -0.07
C ALA A 526 10.06 -83.11 0.49
N ALA A 527 8.96 -82.75 1.15
CA ALA A 527 7.97 -83.69 1.68
C ALA A 527 7.05 -84.27 0.59
N LEU A 528 6.95 -83.63 -0.58
CA LEU A 528 6.00 -84.01 -1.64
C LEU A 528 6.21 -85.45 -2.16
N PRO A 529 7.43 -85.91 -2.52
CA PRO A 529 7.62 -87.29 -2.99
C PRO A 529 7.28 -88.35 -1.95
N MET A 530 7.62 -88.09 -0.68
CA MET A 530 7.33 -89.00 0.44
C MET A 530 5.81 -89.11 0.67
N LYS A 531 5.09 -87.98 0.66
CA LYS A 531 3.64 -87.95 0.80
C LYS A 531 2.91 -88.63 -0.37
N LEU A 532 3.44 -88.54 -1.59
CA LEU A 532 2.89 -89.26 -2.74
C LEU A 532 3.14 -90.78 -2.63
N ALA A 533 4.33 -91.18 -2.19
CA ALA A 533 4.70 -92.59 -1.99
C ALA A 533 3.86 -93.28 -0.89
N GLU A 534 3.66 -92.61 0.25
CA GLU A 534 2.79 -93.10 1.34
C GLU A 534 1.34 -93.35 0.89
N ARG A 535 0.89 -92.60 -0.13
CA ARG A 535 -0.47 -92.68 -0.68
C ARG A 535 -0.57 -93.50 -1.97
N GLN A 536 0.52 -94.16 -2.38
CA GLN A 536 0.60 -94.98 -3.61
C GLN A 536 0.24 -94.20 -4.89
N LEU A 537 0.58 -92.92 -4.95
CA LEU A 537 0.37 -92.05 -6.12
C LEU A 537 1.58 -92.09 -7.06
N ASP A 538 1.36 -91.78 -8.34
CA ASP A 538 2.43 -91.75 -9.36
C ASP A 538 3.51 -90.71 -9.01
N ALA A 539 4.77 -91.14 -9.03
CA ALA A 539 5.93 -90.30 -8.78
C ALA A 539 6.06 -89.16 -9.80
N GLY A 540 5.54 -89.32 -11.03
CA GLY A 540 5.52 -88.27 -12.06
C GLY A 540 4.66 -87.05 -11.70
N LEU A 541 3.75 -87.16 -10.73
CA LEU A 541 2.92 -86.04 -10.27
C LEU A 541 3.71 -85.05 -9.40
N ALA A 542 4.82 -85.47 -8.81
CA ALA A 542 5.66 -84.60 -7.98
C ALA A 542 6.20 -83.40 -8.76
N GLU A 543 6.65 -83.61 -10.00
CA GLU A 543 7.20 -82.55 -10.85
C GLU A 543 6.11 -81.56 -11.29
N ARG A 544 4.94 -82.06 -11.69
CA ARG A 544 3.83 -81.21 -12.14
C ARG A 544 3.17 -80.43 -11.00
N TRP A 545 3.04 -81.02 -9.82
CA TRP A 545 2.39 -80.38 -8.68
C TRP A 545 3.35 -79.55 -7.81
N GLY A 546 4.66 -79.74 -7.96
CA GLY A 546 5.68 -78.87 -7.39
C GLY A 546 5.84 -77.52 -8.14
N LEU A 547 5.43 -77.45 -9.42
CA LEU A 547 5.55 -76.23 -10.25
C LEU A 547 4.97 -74.95 -9.59
N PRO A 548 3.75 -74.95 -9.01
CA PRO A 548 3.22 -73.77 -8.33
C PRO A 548 4.06 -73.32 -7.12
N LEU A 549 4.64 -74.25 -6.35
CA LEU A 549 5.51 -73.92 -5.22
C LEU A 549 6.84 -73.33 -5.71
N ASN A 550 7.41 -73.89 -6.78
CA ASN A 550 8.61 -73.35 -7.42
C ASN A 550 8.38 -71.94 -7.98
N GLN A 551 7.19 -71.67 -8.54
CA GLN A 551 6.84 -70.34 -9.03
C GLN A 551 6.74 -69.32 -7.88
N VAL A 552 6.12 -69.68 -6.75
CA VAL A 552 6.12 -68.80 -5.57
C VAL A 552 7.54 -68.59 -5.03
N LEU A 553 8.38 -69.63 -5.04
CA LEU A 553 9.77 -69.55 -4.60
C LEU A 553 10.61 -68.60 -5.46
N SER A 554 10.44 -68.63 -6.79
CA SER A 554 11.13 -67.69 -7.70
C SER A 554 10.65 -66.24 -7.54
N ASP A 555 9.42 -66.05 -7.08
CA ASP A 555 8.82 -64.73 -6.91
C ASP A 555 9.17 -64.05 -5.57
N ILE A 556 9.77 -64.76 -4.60
CA ILE A 556 10.08 -64.18 -3.28
C ILE A 556 10.99 -62.96 -3.38
N ASP A 557 11.97 -63.00 -4.29
CA ASP A 557 12.96 -61.94 -4.42
C ASP A 557 12.46 -60.73 -5.23
N SER A 558 11.40 -60.91 -6.03
CA SER A 558 10.78 -59.81 -6.79
C SER A 558 9.89 -58.91 -5.92
N VAL A 559 9.47 -59.38 -4.74
CA VAL A 559 8.67 -58.59 -3.79
C VAL A 559 9.59 -57.69 -2.94
N THR A 560 9.40 -56.38 -3.07
CA THR A 560 10.22 -55.36 -2.41
C THR A 560 9.46 -54.53 -1.37
N ILE A 561 8.13 -54.49 -1.43
CA ILE A 561 7.29 -53.71 -0.51
C ILE A 561 7.17 -54.45 0.83
N PRO A 562 7.60 -53.87 1.98
CA PRO A 562 7.63 -54.56 3.27
C PRO A 562 6.30 -55.21 3.68
N ALA A 563 5.16 -54.53 3.46
CA ALA A 563 3.84 -55.08 3.76
C ALA A 563 3.48 -56.33 2.93
N GLN A 564 3.96 -56.41 1.69
CA GLN A 564 3.78 -57.59 0.84
C GLN A 564 4.73 -58.71 1.25
N VAL A 565 5.97 -58.36 1.62
CA VAL A 565 6.96 -59.32 2.14
C VAL A 565 6.45 -59.96 3.44
N ALA A 566 5.84 -59.17 4.34
CA ALA A 566 5.27 -59.65 5.60
C ALA A 566 4.19 -60.74 5.43
N ASN A 567 3.53 -60.79 4.26
CA ASN A 567 2.52 -61.80 3.94
C ASN A 567 3.10 -63.04 3.23
N LEU A 568 4.39 -63.04 2.86
CA LEU A 568 5.02 -64.16 2.14
C LEU A 568 4.99 -65.48 2.92
N PRO A 569 5.26 -65.53 4.25
CA PRO A 569 5.17 -66.79 5.00
C PRO A 569 3.75 -67.39 4.97
N SER A 570 2.73 -66.56 5.13
CA SER A 570 1.33 -67.02 5.06
C SER A 570 0.94 -67.50 3.66
N ARG A 571 1.40 -66.79 2.61
CA ARG A 571 1.22 -67.18 1.21
C ARG A 571 1.93 -68.50 0.88
N ALA A 572 3.15 -68.69 1.38
CA ALA A 572 3.90 -69.94 1.27
C ALA A 572 3.15 -71.10 1.93
N GLN A 573 2.67 -70.90 3.17
CA GLN A 573 1.89 -71.90 3.89
C GLN A 573 0.60 -72.27 3.14
N ALA A 574 -0.13 -71.28 2.64
CA ALA A 574 -1.35 -71.51 1.87
C ALA A 574 -1.09 -72.32 0.58
N ALA A 575 0.02 -72.07 -0.11
CA ALA A 575 0.41 -72.84 -1.28
C ALA A 575 0.72 -74.31 -0.94
N VAL A 576 1.39 -74.56 0.20
CA VAL A 576 1.66 -75.92 0.70
C VAL A 576 0.35 -76.64 1.12
N VAL A 577 -0.58 -75.93 1.78
CA VAL A 577 -1.89 -76.49 2.16
C VAL A 577 -2.75 -76.80 0.94
N GLU A 578 -2.77 -75.94 -0.07
CA GLU A 578 -3.51 -76.18 -1.32
C GLU A 578 -2.92 -77.38 -2.09
N LEU A 579 -1.59 -77.54 -2.06
CA LEU A 579 -0.94 -78.73 -2.60
C LEU A 579 -1.38 -79.99 -1.84
N GLN A 580 -1.45 -79.94 -0.50
CA GLN A 580 -1.96 -81.05 0.29
C GLN A 580 -3.40 -81.40 -0.07
N ARG A 581 -4.26 -80.38 -0.22
CA ARG A 581 -5.67 -80.56 -0.61
C ARG A 581 -5.80 -81.24 -1.98
N LYS A 582 -4.92 -80.92 -2.93
CA LYS A 582 -4.87 -81.57 -4.24
C LYS A 582 -4.45 -83.03 -4.15
N ILE A 583 -3.48 -83.35 -3.29
CA ILE A 583 -3.08 -84.74 -3.03
C ILE A 583 -4.26 -85.53 -2.46
N ASP A 584 -4.93 -85.00 -1.43
CA ASP A 584 -6.05 -85.69 -0.77
C ASP A 584 -7.24 -85.89 -1.73
N ALA A 585 -7.53 -84.91 -2.59
CA ALA A 585 -8.58 -85.02 -3.61
C ALA A 585 -8.28 -86.11 -4.65
N GLU A 586 -7.01 -86.28 -5.04
CA GLU A 586 -6.61 -87.32 -5.99
C GLU A 586 -6.63 -88.72 -5.36
N VAL A 587 -6.24 -88.85 -4.10
CA VAL A 587 -6.41 -90.10 -3.34
C VAL A 587 -7.89 -90.49 -3.30
N ALA A 588 -8.78 -89.53 -2.97
CA ALA A 588 -10.22 -89.77 -2.97
C ALA A 588 -10.74 -90.17 -4.35
N ARG A 589 -10.21 -89.61 -5.44
CA ARG A 589 -10.54 -89.99 -6.82
C ARG A 589 -10.17 -91.44 -7.11
N ILE A 590 -8.95 -91.86 -6.75
CA ILE A 590 -8.46 -93.21 -6.97
C ILE A 590 -9.19 -94.23 -6.10
N GLU A 591 -9.52 -93.90 -4.85
CA GLU A 591 -10.35 -94.75 -3.99
C GLU A 591 -11.75 -94.96 -4.58
N ARG A 592 -12.36 -93.91 -5.14
CA ARG A 592 -13.65 -94.02 -5.86
C ARG A 592 -13.52 -94.94 -7.08
N GLU A 593 -12.47 -94.80 -7.88
CA GLU A 593 -12.22 -95.65 -9.07
C GLU A 593 -11.99 -97.13 -8.70
N LYS A 594 -11.17 -97.42 -7.68
CA LYS A 594 -10.95 -98.79 -7.16
C LYS A 594 -12.22 -99.45 -6.60
N THR A 595 -13.14 -98.65 -6.07
CA THR A 595 -14.40 -99.15 -5.50
C THR A 595 -15.42 -99.48 -6.60
N VAL A 596 -15.41 -98.75 -7.70
CA VAL A 596 -16.21 -99.04 -8.91
C VAL A 596 -15.71 -100.30 -9.62
N GLU A 597 -14.39 -100.53 -9.70
CA GLU A 597 -13.82 -101.73 -10.32
C GLU A 597 -14.06 -103.03 -9.54
N ARG A 598 -14.34 -102.97 -8.23
CA ARG A 598 -14.65 -104.14 -7.38
C ARG A 598 -16.12 -104.58 -7.41
N GLY A 599 -16.92 -104.05 -8.34
CA GLY A 599 -18.33 -104.45 -8.49
C GLY A 599 -19.26 -103.91 -7.41
N GLY A 600 -18.82 -102.94 -6.60
CA GLY A 600 -19.70 -102.24 -5.67
C GLY A 600 -20.58 -101.24 -6.40
N VAL A 601 -21.89 -101.47 -6.43
CA VAL A 601 -22.86 -100.45 -6.83
C VAL A 601 -22.90 -99.40 -5.71
N TYR A 602 -22.23 -98.27 -5.93
CA TYR A 602 -22.48 -97.06 -5.15
C TYR A 602 -23.70 -96.37 -5.72
N GLU A 603 -24.77 -96.33 -4.94
CA GLU A 603 -25.91 -95.45 -5.21
C GLU A 603 -25.37 -94.02 -5.14
N ARG A 604 -25.19 -93.37 -6.29
CA ARG A 604 -24.73 -91.98 -6.32
C ARG A 604 -25.75 -91.14 -5.58
N GLN A 605 -25.29 -90.43 -4.55
CA GLN A 605 -26.15 -89.53 -3.80
C GLN A 605 -26.73 -88.49 -4.78
N LYS A 606 -28.06 -88.44 -4.88
CA LYS A 606 -28.73 -87.46 -5.74
C LYS A 606 -28.57 -86.08 -5.12
N VAL A 607 -27.95 -85.16 -5.83
CA VAL A 607 -27.91 -83.74 -5.46
C VAL A 607 -28.93 -83.01 -6.32
N ARG A 608 -29.94 -82.43 -5.67
CA ARG A 608 -30.90 -81.56 -6.34
C ARG A 608 -30.29 -80.21 -6.63
N LEU A 609 -30.26 -79.84 -7.89
CA LEU A 609 -29.67 -78.60 -8.36
C LEU A 609 -30.80 -77.69 -8.83
N SER A 610 -31.21 -76.76 -7.96
CA SER A 610 -32.33 -75.86 -8.27
C SER A 610 -31.92 -74.83 -9.32
N LEU A 611 -32.51 -74.94 -10.50
CA LEU A 611 -32.31 -73.96 -11.58
C LEU A 611 -32.89 -72.61 -11.18
N LYS A 612 -33.95 -72.60 -10.37
CA LYS A 612 -34.60 -71.38 -9.86
C LYS A 612 -33.61 -70.43 -9.20
N SER A 613 -32.62 -70.93 -8.45
CA SER A 613 -31.58 -70.10 -7.82
C SER A 613 -30.59 -69.44 -8.81
N LEU A 614 -30.38 -70.07 -9.98
CA LEU A 614 -29.42 -69.65 -11.01
C LEU A 614 -30.01 -68.61 -11.98
N VAL A 615 -31.32 -68.72 -12.25
CA VAL A 615 -32.07 -67.85 -13.17
C VAL A 615 -33.00 -66.84 -12.48
N SER A 616 -33.31 -67.00 -11.19
CA SER A 616 -34.18 -66.04 -10.48
C SER A 616 -33.59 -64.63 -10.51
N GLY A 617 -34.38 -63.68 -11.02
CA GLY A 617 -34.00 -62.28 -11.13
C GLY A 617 -33.12 -61.93 -12.34
N LYS A 618 -32.75 -62.89 -13.19
CA LYS A 618 -31.96 -62.64 -14.42
C LYS A 618 -32.88 -62.60 -15.66
N CYS A 619 -32.79 -61.53 -16.45
CA CYS A 619 -33.49 -61.40 -17.73
C CYS A 619 -32.47 -61.50 -18.87
N VAL A 620 -32.50 -62.60 -19.61
CA VAL A 620 -31.58 -62.85 -20.74
C VAL A 620 -32.13 -62.15 -21.98
N ARG A 621 -31.38 -61.21 -22.55
CA ARG A 621 -31.82 -60.37 -23.68
C ARG A 621 -30.98 -60.56 -24.94
N SER A 622 -29.92 -61.36 -24.88
CA SER A 622 -29.07 -61.66 -26.03
C SER A 622 -28.59 -63.11 -26.04
N ILE A 623 -28.20 -63.61 -27.21
CA ILE A 623 -27.68 -64.96 -27.40
C ILE A 623 -26.37 -65.17 -26.60
N ALA A 624 -25.50 -64.16 -26.53
CA ALA A 624 -24.27 -64.23 -25.75
C ALA A 624 -24.50 -64.36 -24.24
N GLU A 625 -25.55 -63.71 -23.70
CA GLU A 625 -25.94 -63.87 -22.30
C GLU A 625 -26.50 -65.26 -22.01
N TRP A 626 -27.23 -65.84 -22.98
CA TRP A 626 -27.70 -67.23 -22.90
C TRP A 626 -26.53 -68.22 -22.89
N GLU A 627 -25.55 -68.06 -23.80
CA GLU A 627 -24.38 -68.94 -23.86
C GLU A 627 -23.55 -68.88 -22.58
N LYS A 628 -23.36 -67.69 -22.01
CA LYS A 628 -22.62 -67.54 -20.75
C LYS A 628 -23.35 -68.19 -19.57
N LEU A 629 -24.67 -68.04 -19.49
CA LEU A 629 -25.47 -68.69 -18.47
C LEU A 629 -25.48 -70.22 -18.64
N GLY A 630 -25.58 -70.69 -19.88
CA GLY A 630 -25.49 -72.11 -20.23
C GLY A 630 -24.14 -72.71 -19.84
N ALA A 631 -23.04 -72.00 -20.10
CA ALA A 631 -21.69 -72.42 -19.71
C ALA A 631 -21.52 -72.50 -18.19
N ASP A 632 -22.12 -71.58 -17.42
CA ASP A 632 -22.04 -71.57 -15.95
C ASP A 632 -22.84 -72.74 -15.34
N ILE A 633 -24.02 -73.05 -15.90
CA ILE A 633 -24.81 -74.23 -15.54
C ILE A 633 -24.03 -75.51 -15.89
N ASP A 634 -23.52 -75.62 -17.12
CA ASP A 634 -22.74 -76.78 -17.58
C ASP A 634 -21.50 -77.01 -16.70
N THR A 635 -20.77 -75.95 -16.36
CA THR A 635 -19.60 -76.04 -15.48
C THR A 635 -19.97 -76.57 -14.10
N ARG A 636 -21.06 -76.08 -13.50
CA ARG A 636 -21.51 -76.55 -12.17
C ARG A 636 -22.02 -77.98 -12.19
N VAL A 637 -22.76 -78.36 -13.24
CA VAL A 637 -23.25 -79.73 -13.42
C VAL A 637 -22.07 -80.70 -13.60
N ARG A 638 -21.12 -80.37 -14.48
CA ARG A 638 -19.91 -81.17 -14.69
C ARG A 638 -19.07 -81.27 -13.43
N ALA A 639 -18.91 -80.20 -12.68
CA ALA A 639 -18.21 -80.23 -11.39
C ALA A 639 -18.87 -81.22 -10.43
N LYS A 640 -20.22 -81.21 -10.31
CA LYS A 640 -20.94 -82.15 -9.43
C LYS A 640 -20.92 -83.60 -9.91
N ILE A 641 -20.96 -83.81 -11.22
CA ILE A 641 -20.79 -85.16 -11.80
C ILE A 641 -19.37 -85.67 -11.57
N ASN A 642 -18.34 -84.84 -11.76
CA ASN A 642 -16.94 -85.19 -11.48
C ASN A 642 -16.70 -85.42 -9.98
N ASP A 643 -17.43 -84.71 -9.11
CA ASP A 643 -17.43 -84.94 -7.67
C ASP A 643 -18.13 -86.26 -7.27
N GLY A 644 -18.77 -86.96 -8.20
CA GLY A 644 -19.36 -88.30 -8.00
C GLY A 644 -20.85 -88.32 -7.68
N PHE A 645 -21.59 -87.23 -7.90
CA PHE A 645 -23.03 -87.13 -7.64
C PHE A 645 -23.88 -87.32 -8.91
N ASP A 646 -25.09 -87.86 -8.75
CA ASP A 646 -26.12 -87.79 -9.80
C ASP A 646 -26.91 -86.48 -9.63
N VAL A 647 -26.98 -85.70 -10.71
CA VAL A 647 -27.61 -84.38 -10.70
C VAL A 647 -29.07 -84.52 -11.13
N GLU A 648 -29.99 -84.19 -10.23
CA GLU A 648 -31.42 -84.10 -10.52
C GLU A 648 -31.80 -82.61 -10.53
N PHE A 649 -32.34 -82.12 -11.65
CA PHE A 649 -32.74 -80.72 -11.76
C PHE A 649 -34.11 -80.51 -11.11
N GLU A 650 -34.23 -79.45 -10.31
CA GLU A 650 -35.49 -79.02 -9.66
C GLU A 650 -35.91 -77.62 -10.08
#